data_AF-A0A7Z9I872-F1
#
_entry.id   AF-A0A7Z9I872-F1
#
_cell.length_a   1.000
_cell.length_b   1.000
_cell.length_c   1.000
_cell.angle_alpha   90.00
_cell.angle_beta   90.00
_cell.angle_gamma   90.00
#
_symmetry.space_group_name_H-M   'P 1'
#
loop_
_entity.id
_entity.type
_entity.pdbx_description
1 polymer ?
#
loop_
_entity_poly.entity_id
_entity_poly.type
_entity_poly.pdbx_seq_one_letter_code
_entity_poly.pdbx_strand_id
1 'polypeptide(L)'
;MHRFRSNNTKQFVFWALLLSTGLWTAVTWGQNTAEPANENVPTTVTQNSGSGSADDNTTASTILITPAEEEADFSISEFSDKVFGAAVDGIGKVLFFRVFSTDVETVEFKEVEYFYRTAGSATTDFDKLTSGDFPPQAETTIRAGLLAGQYNETKITDGTLTDSTDSTLSLEVEYVSLTVKSQKYEWDNKLDLFVASKSNLQQVDTTDRMTRDEVNQALLAGNLVVDDQGNHIVIVTRGMPFVVLWLACGAVFFTIFMKGFNIWGVRHAIQVVRGTYDNPDEAGEVTHMQALSSALSATVGLGNIAGVTIAMSMGGPGAFFWMLACGFFGMTSKFVECTLGQKYRKIKPDGSVIGGPMAYLPDGLRQIGLGPLGVVLGFLFTVMCIMGSFGGGNMFQSNQAGSQLLTIYHAAEVEQIALLNEQIKTANEAQDTETVTKLGNEKQALSTDIESSAKTFKAIYGLLMAVLVGVVIIGGIKSIGSVAEKIVPTMCFIYVVACLFVILSHLTELPALISLIFTEAFNPDAFGGGMVGVLIIGVQRAAFSNEAGVGSAAIVHSAAKTSEPIREGTVALLEPFIDTIVVCSMTALVILITGAWNNAAWLDEGLAGTALTSRAFASEISWFPYVLTLAVVLFAYSTMISWSYYGERCWETLFGSSKVSVYTYKLLFVLAVFVGATAQLGTVLDFSDMMILCMAFPNILGLVLLSPGVRRDLMDYWKRFKNDEFTKYH
;
A
#
# COMPACT_ATOMS: atom_id res chain seq x y z
N MET A 1 -31.76 35.45 4.40
CA MET A 1 -30.36 35.08 4.72
C MET A 1 -30.09 34.71 6.19
N HIS A 2 -30.98 34.95 7.16
CA HIS A 2 -30.72 34.63 8.58
C HIS A 2 -31.30 33.31 9.12
N ARG A 3 -32.05 32.52 8.32
CA ARG A 3 -32.66 31.23 8.76
C ARG A 3 -31.97 29.96 8.24
N PHE A 4 -30.92 30.07 7.42
CA PHE A 4 -30.17 28.92 6.90
C PHE A 4 -28.94 28.52 7.75
N ARG A 5 -28.73 29.18 8.90
CA ARG A 5 -27.47 29.12 9.67
C ARG A 5 -27.52 28.28 10.95
N SER A 6 -28.66 27.69 11.35
CA SER A 6 -28.77 26.94 12.62
C SER A 6 -28.99 25.43 12.48
N ASN A 7 -29.53 24.92 11.37
CA ASN A 7 -29.74 23.47 11.20
C ASN A 7 -28.46 22.74 10.75
N ASN A 8 -27.63 23.34 9.89
CA ASN A 8 -26.37 22.71 9.47
C ASN A 8 -25.31 22.68 10.59
N THR A 9 -25.30 23.68 11.49
CA THR A 9 -24.38 23.71 12.62
C THR A 9 -24.72 22.62 13.65
N LYS A 10 -26.00 22.29 13.81
CA LYS A 10 -26.45 21.19 14.69
C LYS A 10 -26.18 19.81 14.08
N GLN A 11 -26.38 19.63 12.77
CA GLN A 11 -25.97 18.40 12.08
C GLN A 11 -24.45 18.23 12.07
N PHE A 12 -23.69 19.31 11.91
CA PHE A 12 -22.23 19.27 11.92
C PHE A 12 -21.66 18.97 13.32
N VAL A 13 -22.24 19.56 14.38
CA VAL A 13 -21.91 19.21 15.77
C VAL A 13 -22.33 17.78 16.10
N PHE A 14 -23.43 17.28 15.53
CA PHE A 14 -23.86 15.89 15.66
C PHE A 14 -22.86 14.91 15.00
N TRP A 15 -22.38 15.20 13.80
CA TRP A 15 -21.34 14.39 13.13
C TRP A 15 -19.96 14.47 13.83
N ALA A 16 -19.58 15.65 14.34
CA ALA A 16 -18.36 15.81 15.12
C ALA A 16 -18.44 15.11 16.49
N LEU A 17 -19.62 15.09 17.12
CA LEU A 17 -19.87 14.33 18.34
C LEU A 17 -19.87 12.82 18.06
N LEU A 18 -20.45 12.36 16.95
CA LEU A 18 -20.42 10.95 16.52
C LEU A 18 -18.99 10.42 16.31
N LEU A 19 -18.12 11.23 15.69
CA LEU A 19 -16.69 10.93 15.55
C LEU A 19 -15.97 10.86 16.90
N SER A 20 -16.31 11.76 17.84
CA SER A 20 -15.74 11.74 19.19
C SER A 20 -16.25 10.58 20.05
N THR A 21 -17.51 10.16 19.86
CA THR A 21 -18.09 9.00 20.58
C THR A 21 -17.60 7.68 20.00
N GLY A 22 -17.38 7.57 18.69
CA GLY A 22 -16.80 6.37 18.05
C GLY A 22 -15.38 6.07 18.55
N LEU A 23 -14.57 7.13 18.75
CA LEU A 23 -13.25 7.05 19.38
C LEU A 23 -13.31 6.69 20.88
N TRP A 24 -14.40 7.03 21.58
CA TRP A 24 -14.57 6.75 23.01
C TRP A 24 -15.18 5.38 23.30
N THR A 25 -16.05 4.88 22.42
CA THR A 25 -16.60 3.51 22.48
C THR A 25 -15.52 2.46 22.22
N ALA A 26 -14.58 2.71 21.32
CA ALA A 26 -13.44 1.81 21.07
C ALA A 26 -12.50 1.68 22.28
N VAL A 27 -12.40 2.71 23.14
CA VAL A 27 -11.55 2.71 24.34
C VAL A 27 -12.27 2.12 25.56
N THR A 28 -13.61 2.06 25.55
CA THR A 28 -14.42 1.63 26.72
C THR A 28 -15.03 0.22 26.57
N TRP A 29 -15.00 -0.39 25.38
CA TRP A 29 -15.45 -1.77 25.14
C TRP A 29 -14.36 -2.83 25.37
N GLY A 30 -13.55 -2.63 26.41
CA GLY A 30 -12.58 -3.62 26.89
C GLY A 30 -13.10 -4.51 28.02
N GLN A 31 -14.42 -4.54 28.27
CA GLN A 31 -15.00 -5.38 29.34
C GLN A 31 -16.29 -6.08 28.89
N ASN A 32 -16.19 -7.42 28.84
CA ASN A 32 -17.26 -8.41 28.82
C ASN A 32 -18.17 -8.47 27.58
N THR A 33 -17.75 -9.26 26.60
CA THR A 33 -18.60 -10.27 25.96
C THR A 33 -17.74 -11.49 25.63
N ALA A 34 -17.99 -12.61 26.30
CA ALA A 34 -17.52 -13.91 25.82
C ALA A 34 -18.26 -14.22 24.51
N GLU A 35 -17.55 -14.36 23.41
CA GLU A 35 -18.08 -14.91 22.15
C GLU A 35 -17.89 -16.44 22.12
N PRO A 36 -18.78 -17.16 21.41
CA PRO A 36 -18.84 -18.61 21.44
C PRO A 36 -17.64 -19.23 20.71
N ALA A 37 -17.33 -20.48 21.09
CA ALA A 37 -16.26 -21.26 20.50
C ALA A 37 -16.33 -21.27 18.97
N ASN A 38 -15.18 -21.09 18.34
CA ASN A 38 -14.94 -21.26 16.91
C ASN A 38 -15.38 -22.68 16.53
N GLU A 39 -16.54 -22.85 15.90
CA GLU A 39 -16.87 -24.14 15.30
C GLU A 39 -15.98 -24.29 14.06
N ASN A 40 -14.94 -25.12 14.18
CA ASN A 40 -14.16 -25.60 13.04
C ASN A 40 -15.14 -26.25 12.05
N VAL A 41 -15.46 -25.55 10.96
CA VAL A 41 -16.39 -26.06 9.94
C VAL A 41 -15.73 -27.26 9.24
N PRO A 42 -16.30 -28.47 9.32
CA PRO A 42 -15.75 -29.64 8.65
C PRO A 42 -15.82 -29.47 7.12
N THR A 43 -14.73 -29.73 6.41
CA THR A 43 -14.76 -29.76 4.94
C THR A 43 -15.43 -31.06 4.48
N THR A 44 -16.50 -30.93 3.68
CA THR A 44 -17.38 -32.03 3.29
C THR A 44 -17.22 -32.35 1.81
N VAL A 45 -16.92 -33.60 1.44
CA VAL A 45 -16.80 -34.03 0.03
C VAL A 45 -18.03 -34.84 -0.37
N THR A 46 -18.95 -34.25 -1.14
CA THR A 46 -20.24 -34.86 -1.56
C THR A 46 -20.37 -35.07 -3.07
N GLN A 47 -21.01 -36.16 -3.50
CA GLN A 47 -21.22 -36.49 -4.93
C GLN A 47 -22.65 -36.14 -5.41
N ASN A 48 -22.78 -35.72 -6.68
CA ASN A 48 -24.06 -35.57 -7.39
C ASN A 48 -24.06 -36.47 -8.64
N SER A 49 -24.83 -37.56 -8.63
CA SER A 49 -24.92 -38.50 -9.77
C SER A 49 -26.20 -38.27 -10.57
N GLY A 50 -26.07 -37.77 -11.80
CA GLY A 50 -27.18 -37.70 -12.76
C GLY A 50 -27.00 -38.70 -13.90
N SER A 51 -27.71 -39.84 -13.84
CA SER A 51 -28.58 -40.37 -14.91
C SER A 51 -28.91 -41.86 -14.72
N GLY A 52 -30.20 -42.20 -14.67
CA GLY A 52 -30.71 -43.45 -15.27
C GLY A 52 -31.07 -44.62 -14.35
N SER A 53 -32.39 -44.82 -14.22
CA SER A 53 -33.10 -46.05 -13.81
C SER A 53 -33.14 -46.44 -12.34
N ALA A 54 -34.30 -46.95 -11.97
CA ALA A 54 -34.80 -47.22 -10.62
C ALA A 54 -34.05 -48.36 -9.91
N ASP A 55 -34.18 -48.33 -8.58
CA ASP A 55 -33.73 -49.31 -7.58
C ASP A 55 -32.24 -49.23 -7.20
N ASP A 56 -31.91 -48.32 -6.27
CA ASP A 56 -31.12 -48.71 -5.08
C ASP A 56 -31.14 -47.62 -4.01
N ASN A 57 -31.30 -48.04 -2.75
CA ASN A 57 -31.36 -47.20 -1.56
C ASN A 57 -29.96 -47.14 -0.91
N THR A 58 -28.95 -46.73 -1.67
CA THR A 58 -27.59 -46.49 -1.18
C THR A 58 -27.48 -45.08 -0.62
N THR A 59 -27.47 -44.98 0.72
CA THR A 59 -27.04 -43.77 1.43
C THR A 59 -25.63 -43.38 0.96
N ALA A 60 -25.48 -42.20 0.38
CA ALA A 60 -24.19 -41.66 -0.02
C ALA A 60 -23.29 -41.46 1.21
N SER A 61 -22.14 -42.14 1.24
CA SER A 61 -21.09 -41.94 2.24
C SER A 61 -20.33 -40.65 1.92
N THR A 62 -20.19 -39.80 2.94
CA THR A 62 -19.44 -38.54 2.89
C THR A 62 -18.23 -38.65 3.82
N ILE A 63 -17.05 -38.20 3.39
CA ILE A 63 -15.84 -38.21 4.22
C ILE A 63 -15.60 -36.80 4.75
N LEU A 64 -15.32 -36.68 6.04
CA LEU A 64 -15.01 -35.41 6.72
C LEU A 64 -13.54 -35.38 7.13
N ILE A 65 -12.85 -34.29 6.81
CA ILE A 65 -11.51 -33.99 7.33
C ILE A 65 -11.65 -32.95 8.45
N THR A 66 -11.12 -33.24 9.63
CA THR A 66 -11.07 -32.28 10.75
C THR A 66 -9.61 -31.98 11.10
N PRO A 67 -9.16 -30.70 11.08
CA PRO A 67 -7.82 -30.31 11.54
C PRO A 67 -7.64 -30.61 13.03
N ALA A 68 -6.41 -30.94 13.45
CA ALA A 68 -6.08 -30.99 14.88
C ALA A 68 -6.19 -29.60 15.53
N GLU A 69 -6.71 -29.51 16.77
CA GLU A 69 -6.78 -28.25 17.51
C GLU A 69 -5.36 -27.69 17.76
N GLU A 70 -4.98 -26.60 17.08
CA GLU A 70 -3.77 -25.84 17.41
C GLU A 70 -3.98 -25.13 18.76
N GLU A 71 -3.15 -25.44 19.77
CA GLU A 71 -3.11 -24.67 21.02
C GLU A 71 -2.77 -23.21 20.68
N ALA A 72 -3.73 -22.31 20.95
CA ALA A 72 -3.59 -20.89 20.69
C ALA A 72 -2.48 -20.28 21.58
N ASP A 73 -1.27 -20.21 21.03
CA ASP A 73 -0.16 -19.51 21.66
C ASP A 73 -0.35 -18.00 21.38
N PHE A 74 -0.53 -17.22 22.45
CA PHE A 74 -0.86 -15.80 22.37
C PHE A 74 0.32 -15.01 21.76
N SER A 75 0.25 -14.80 20.44
CA SER A 75 1.25 -14.06 19.68
C SER A 75 1.01 -12.54 19.78
N ILE A 76 2.09 -11.77 19.90
CA ILE A 76 2.05 -10.29 19.81
C ILE A 76 1.43 -9.81 18.48
N SER A 77 1.43 -10.64 17.42
CA SER A 77 0.76 -10.34 16.14
C SER A 77 -0.76 -10.24 16.27
N GLU A 78 -1.41 -11.11 17.05
CA GLU A 78 -2.88 -11.10 17.20
C GLU A 78 -3.38 -9.87 17.96
N PHE A 79 -2.61 -9.41 18.97
CA PHE A 79 -2.93 -8.17 19.68
C PHE A 79 -2.82 -6.95 18.76
N SER A 80 -1.79 -6.94 17.89
CA SER A 80 -1.66 -5.95 16.83
C SER A 80 -2.88 -6.00 15.91
N ASP A 81 -3.20 -7.15 15.33
CA ASP A 81 -4.29 -7.28 14.36
C ASP A 81 -5.68 -6.92 14.94
N LYS A 82 -5.96 -7.27 16.20
CA LYS A 82 -7.24 -6.90 16.85
C LYS A 82 -7.35 -5.42 17.19
N VAL A 83 -6.31 -4.81 17.76
CA VAL A 83 -6.32 -3.39 18.15
C VAL A 83 -6.30 -2.48 16.92
N PHE A 84 -5.50 -2.83 15.91
CA PHE A 84 -5.49 -2.10 14.64
C PHE A 84 -6.77 -2.33 13.85
N GLY A 85 -7.29 -3.57 13.76
CA GLY A 85 -8.51 -3.89 13.01
C GLY A 85 -9.76 -3.11 13.46
N ALA A 86 -9.99 -2.98 14.77
CA ALA A 86 -11.14 -2.23 15.27
C ALA A 86 -11.02 -0.71 15.06
N ALA A 87 -9.81 -0.14 15.20
CA ALA A 87 -9.55 1.26 14.91
C ALA A 87 -9.64 1.56 13.40
N VAL A 88 -9.18 0.61 12.57
CA VAL A 88 -9.27 0.63 11.10
C VAL A 88 -10.72 0.69 10.67
N ASP A 89 -11.56 -0.21 11.17
CA ASP A 89 -12.97 -0.32 10.79
C ASP A 89 -13.78 0.94 11.14
N GLY A 90 -13.56 1.52 12.32
CA GLY A 90 -14.23 2.76 12.74
C GLY A 90 -13.84 3.99 11.90
N ILE A 91 -12.56 4.15 11.58
CA ILE A 91 -12.07 5.25 10.73
C ILE A 91 -12.46 5.02 9.26
N GLY A 92 -12.36 3.77 8.80
CA GLY A 92 -12.74 3.32 7.46
C GLY A 92 -14.20 3.63 7.14
N LYS A 93 -15.12 3.37 8.07
CA LYS A 93 -16.55 3.66 7.90
C LYS A 93 -16.88 5.14 7.64
N VAL A 94 -16.08 6.08 8.16
CA VAL A 94 -16.36 7.52 8.02
C VAL A 94 -15.52 8.18 6.92
N LEU A 95 -14.21 7.94 6.88
CA LEU A 95 -13.29 8.62 5.94
C LEU A 95 -13.09 7.85 4.63
N PHE A 96 -13.26 6.53 4.66
CA PHE A 96 -13.30 5.66 3.48
C PHE A 96 -14.74 5.34 3.05
N PHE A 97 -15.70 6.12 3.55
CA PHE A 97 -17.05 6.15 3.01
C PHE A 97 -16.97 6.25 1.49
N ARG A 98 -17.48 5.23 0.81
CA ARG A 98 -17.44 5.15 -0.64
C ARG A 98 -18.61 5.96 -1.19
N VAL A 99 -18.31 7.01 -1.94
CA VAL A 99 -19.29 7.79 -2.68
C VAL A 99 -19.57 7.10 -4.01
N PHE A 100 -20.79 7.21 -4.52
CA PHE A 100 -21.25 6.50 -5.71
C PHE A 100 -21.09 4.99 -5.57
N SER A 101 -21.36 4.49 -4.36
CA SER A 101 -21.15 3.10 -4.07
C SER A 101 -22.18 2.22 -4.75
N THR A 102 -21.73 1.12 -5.34
CA THR A 102 -22.59 0.05 -5.86
C THR A 102 -22.15 -1.24 -5.21
N ASP A 103 -23.08 -1.90 -4.56
CA ASP A 103 -22.86 -3.22 -4.00
C ASP A 103 -22.86 -4.23 -5.14
N VAL A 104 -21.76 -4.97 -5.25
CA VAL A 104 -21.60 -6.05 -6.22
C VAL A 104 -21.47 -7.35 -5.45
N GLU A 105 -22.33 -8.30 -5.77
CA GLU A 105 -22.22 -9.67 -5.27
C GLU A 105 -20.98 -10.30 -5.90
N THR A 106 -20.10 -10.85 -5.06
CA THR A 106 -18.86 -11.49 -5.47
C THR A 106 -18.84 -12.90 -4.92
N VAL A 107 -18.36 -13.84 -5.73
CA VAL A 107 -18.18 -15.23 -5.35
C VAL A 107 -16.75 -15.60 -5.69
N GLU A 108 -16.02 -16.17 -4.74
CA GLU A 108 -14.69 -16.70 -4.99
C GLU A 108 -14.78 -18.21 -5.05
N PHE A 109 -14.56 -18.75 -6.24
CA PHE A 109 -14.47 -20.18 -6.45
C PHE A 109 -13.04 -20.61 -6.21
N LYS A 110 -12.85 -21.56 -5.29
CA LYS A 110 -11.59 -22.27 -5.09
C LYS A 110 -11.87 -23.77 -5.21
N GLU A 111 -11.38 -24.35 -6.29
CA GLU A 111 -11.34 -25.80 -6.44
C GLU A 111 -10.14 -26.31 -5.65
N VAL A 112 -10.40 -27.00 -4.55
CA VAL A 112 -9.36 -27.52 -3.66
C VAL A 112 -9.38 -29.05 -3.70
N GLU A 113 -8.26 -29.65 -4.07
CA GLU A 113 -8.07 -31.09 -3.99
C GLU A 113 -7.33 -31.46 -2.71
N TYR A 114 -7.79 -32.51 -2.04
CA TYR A 114 -7.20 -33.00 -0.79
C TYR A 114 -6.45 -34.30 -1.04
N PHE A 115 -5.25 -34.39 -0.47
CA PHE A 115 -4.39 -35.57 -0.52
C PHE A 115 -4.02 -35.97 0.91
N TYR A 116 -4.02 -37.26 1.23
CA TYR A 116 -3.78 -37.74 2.60
C TYR A 116 -2.81 -38.92 2.65
N ARG A 117 -2.21 -39.15 3.81
CA ARG A 117 -1.48 -40.38 4.15
C ARG A 117 -1.72 -40.74 5.61
N THR A 118 -1.54 -42.00 5.99
CA THR A 118 -1.62 -42.40 7.40
C THR A 118 -0.51 -41.74 8.22
N ALA A 119 -0.86 -41.13 9.36
CA ALA A 119 0.09 -40.48 10.26
C ALA A 119 1.22 -41.45 10.67
N GLY A 120 2.48 -41.03 10.54
CA GLY A 120 3.64 -41.85 10.88
C GLY A 120 3.97 -42.99 9.91
N SER A 121 3.35 -43.04 8.72
CA SER A 121 3.71 -44.02 7.68
C SER A 121 5.16 -43.84 7.20
N ALA A 122 5.86 -44.96 6.96
CA ALA A 122 7.19 -44.97 6.33
C ALA A 122 7.13 -44.68 4.81
N THR A 123 5.93 -44.68 4.22
CA THR A 123 5.70 -44.31 2.83
C THR A 123 5.68 -42.79 2.68
N THR A 124 6.31 -42.30 1.61
CA THR A 124 6.39 -40.86 1.32
C THR A 124 5.26 -40.34 0.44
N ASP A 125 4.31 -41.20 0.09
CA ASP A 125 3.28 -40.94 -0.92
C ASP A 125 1.97 -40.53 -0.24
N PHE A 126 1.26 -39.59 -0.86
CA PHE A 126 -0.07 -39.14 -0.46
C PHE A 126 -1.10 -39.61 -1.49
N ASP A 127 -2.20 -40.17 -1.03
CA ASP A 127 -3.31 -40.62 -1.85
C ASP A 127 -4.33 -39.49 -2.03
N LYS A 128 -4.87 -39.35 -3.24
CA LYS A 128 -5.95 -38.38 -3.50
C LYS A 128 -7.19 -38.82 -2.74
N LEU A 129 -7.78 -37.90 -1.97
CA LEU A 129 -9.08 -38.14 -1.40
C LEU A 129 -10.14 -38.04 -2.51
N THR A 130 -10.56 -39.18 -3.05
CA THR A 130 -11.66 -39.28 -4.00
C THR A 130 -12.97 -39.57 -3.26
N SER A 131 -14.08 -39.02 -3.76
CA SER A 131 -15.40 -39.21 -3.15
C SER A 131 -15.80 -40.70 -3.15
N GLY A 132 -15.92 -41.31 -1.97
CA GLY A 132 -16.60 -42.60 -1.79
C GLY A 132 -15.72 -43.83 -1.54
N ASP A 133 -14.39 -43.72 -1.51
CA ASP A 133 -13.51 -44.89 -1.23
C ASP A 133 -12.73 -44.72 0.08
N PHE A 134 -12.97 -45.60 1.05
CA PHE A 134 -11.96 -45.96 2.06
C PHE A 134 -10.95 -46.88 1.34
N PRO A 135 -9.63 -46.61 1.38
CA PRO A 135 -8.75 -47.03 0.30
C PRO A 135 -8.55 -48.55 0.23
N PRO A 136 -8.73 -49.19 -0.94
CA PRO A 136 -7.89 -50.29 -1.37
C PRO A 136 -6.67 -49.73 -2.10
N GLN A 137 -5.49 -50.15 -1.65
CA GLN A 137 -4.17 -49.88 -2.22
C GLN A 137 -4.16 -49.82 -3.76
N ALA A 138 -3.85 -48.66 -4.36
CA ALA A 138 -3.11 -48.56 -5.63
C ALA A 138 -2.69 -47.12 -5.98
N GLU A 139 -1.37 -46.93 -5.96
CA GLU A 139 -0.50 -45.96 -6.64
C GLU A 139 -1.11 -44.93 -7.60
N THR A 140 -0.92 -43.65 -7.29
CA THR A 140 -0.57 -42.63 -8.30
C THR A 140 0.32 -41.53 -7.69
N THR A 141 1.56 -41.42 -8.17
CA THR A 141 2.61 -40.57 -7.60
C THR A 141 2.37 -39.07 -7.87
N ILE A 142 1.82 -38.34 -6.88
CA ILE A 142 1.68 -36.86 -6.90
C ILE A 142 2.84 -36.17 -6.14
N ARG A 143 3.90 -36.92 -5.80
CA ARG A 143 5.11 -36.36 -5.19
C ARG A 143 5.85 -35.35 -6.08
N ALA A 144 5.66 -35.41 -7.40
CA ALA A 144 6.33 -34.56 -8.39
C ALA A 144 5.84 -33.11 -8.43
N GLY A 145 4.53 -32.91 -8.52
CA GLY A 145 3.94 -31.57 -8.60
C GLY A 145 4.04 -30.81 -7.28
N LEU A 146 3.88 -31.53 -6.17
CA LEU A 146 3.93 -30.97 -4.80
C LEU A 146 5.34 -30.46 -4.45
N LEU A 147 6.38 -31.23 -4.76
CA LEU A 147 7.75 -30.81 -4.54
C LEU A 147 8.28 -29.86 -5.63
N ALA A 148 7.72 -29.87 -6.85
CA ALA A 148 8.01 -28.88 -7.89
C ALA A 148 7.53 -27.47 -7.55
N GLY A 149 6.75 -27.26 -6.47
CA GLY A 149 6.16 -25.96 -6.09
C GLY A 149 5.45 -25.28 -7.24
N GLN A 150 4.73 -26.07 -8.03
CA GLN A 150 3.80 -25.59 -9.05
C GLN A 150 2.47 -25.10 -8.43
N TYR A 151 2.32 -25.22 -7.10
CA TYR A 151 1.08 -24.96 -6.37
C TYR A 151 1.41 -24.18 -5.09
N ASN A 152 0.63 -23.12 -4.81
CA ASN A 152 0.98 -22.04 -3.85
C ASN A 152 0.70 -22.34 -2.36
N GLU A 153 0.14 -23.49 -2.01
CA GLU A 153 -0.19 -23.86 -0.62
C GLU A 153 0.43 -25.21 -0.28
N THR A 154 1.48 -25.23 0.55
CA THR A 154 2.27 -26.43 0.86
C THR A 154 2.60 -26.53 2.36
N LYS A 155 1.59 -26.50 3.24
CA LYS A 155 1.74 -26.91 4.65
C LYS A 155 1.14 -28.31 4.81
N ILE A 156 1.97 -29.31 5.11
CA ILE A 156 1.48 -30.62 5.55
C ILE A 156 0.85 -30.41 6.93
N THR A 157 -0.40 -30.81 7.07
CA THR A 157 -1.21 -30.57 8.27
C THR A 157 -1.71 -31.89 8.83
N ASP A 158 -1.70 -32.03 10.16
CA ASP A 158 -2.26 -33.19 10.85
C ASP A 158 -3.79 -33.06 10.92
N GLY A 159 -4.49 -34.18 10.69
CA GLY A 159 -5.95 -34.22 10.76
C GLY A 159 -6.49 -35.62 10.93
N THR A 160 -7.81 -35.70 11.02
CA THR A 160 -8.53 -36.97 11.18
C THR A 160 -9.53 -37.13 10.05
N LEU A 161 -9.45 -38.24 9.31
CA LEU A 161 -10.49 -38.66 8.37
C LEU A 161 -11.55 -39.45 9.14
N THR A 162 -12.81 -39.05 9.04
CA THR A 162 -13.92 -39.77 9.66
C THR A 162 -15.01 -40.05 8.61
N ASP A 163 -15.56 -41.26 8.61
CA ASP A 163 -16.72 -41.60 7.79
C ASP A 163 -18.00 -40.98 8.39
N SER A 164 -18.77 -40.24 7.59
CA SER A 164 -20.05 -39.66 7.99
C SER A 164 -21.12 -40.68 8.43
N THR A 165 -21.00 -41.94 8.02
CA THR A 165 -22.00 -42.99 8.29
C THR A 165 -21.65 -43.87 9.50
N ASP A 166 -20.39 -43.92 9.89
CA ASP A 166 -19.91 -44.64 11.08
C ASP A 166 -18.76 -43.86 11.74
N SER A 167 -19.09 -43.11 12.79
CA SER A 167 -18.15 -42.29 13.56
C SER A 167 -17.09 -43.09 14.33
N THR A 168 -17.15 -44.41 14.30
CA THR A 168 -16.11 -45.28 14.89
C THR A 168 -14.95 -45.58 13.95
N LEU A 169 -15.10 -45.27 12.65
CA LEU A 169 -14.05 -45.36 11.63
C LEU A 169 -13.37 -44.00 11.47
N SER A 170 -12.40 -43.73 12.34
CA SER A 170 -11.51 -42.57 12.25
C SER A 170 -10.07 -43.00 11.97
N LEU A 171 -9.40 -42.29 11.05
CA LEU A 171 -8.00 -42.50 10.71
C LEU A 171 -7.23 -41.20 10.95
N GLU A 172 -6.17 -41.26 11.75
CA GLU A 172 -5.21 -40.17 11.84
C GLU A 172 -4.41 -40.09 10.54
N VAL A 173 -4.45 -38.91 9.93
CA VAL A 173 -3.81 -38.65 8.65
C VAL A 173 -2.99 -37.38 8.70
N GLU A 174 -1.96 -37.36 7.87
CA GLU A 174 -1.34 -36.13 7.42
C GLU A 174 -1.94 -35.80 6.06
N TYR A 175 -2.40 -34.57 5.85
CA TYR A 175 -3.02 -34.17 4.59
C TYR A 175 -2.47 -32.86 4.04
N VAL A 176 -2.65 -32.68 2.72
CA VAL A 176 -2.31 -31.48 1.97
C VAL A 176 -3.52 -31.06 1.13
N SER A 177 -3.86 -29.79 1.20
CA SER A 177 -4.87 -29.16 0.34
C SER A 177 -4.18 -28.42 -0.82
N LEU A 178 -4.68 -28.61 -2.03
CA LEU A 178 -4.13 -28.01 -3.24
C LEU A 178 -5.22 -27.23 -3.97
N THR A 179 -5.09 -25.90 -3.99
CA THR A 179 -5.98 -25.06 -4.79
C THR A 179 -5.62 -25.24 -6.28
N VAL A 180 -6.44 -25.98 -7.03
CA VAL A 180 -6.27 -26.28 -8.46
C VAL A 180 -6.70 -25.09 -9.33
N LYS A 181 -7.75 -24.39 -8.91
CA LYS A 181 -8.24 -23.17 -9.56
C LYS A 181 -8.75 -22.21 -8.49
N SER A 182 -8.39 -20.94 -8.63
CA SER A 182 -8.99 -19.86 -7.87
C SER A 182 -9.47 -18.81 -8.87
N GLN A 183 -10.78 -18.58 -8.90
CA GLN A 183 -11.38 -17.61 -9.80
C GLN A 183 -12.44 -16.82 -9.04
N LYS A 184 -12.31 -15.50 -9.07
CA LYS A 184 -13.35 -14.61 -8.56
C LYS A 184 -14.37 -14.38 -9.66
N TYR A 185 -15.63 -14.33 -9.28
CA TYR A 185 -16.75 -14.01 -10.14
C TYR A 185 -17.55 -12.86 -9.54
N GLU A 186 -18.03 -11.97 -10.38
CA GLU A 186 -18.79 -10.78 -10.01
C GLU A 186 -20.14 -10.79 -10.70
N TRP A 187 -21.17 -10.42 -9.94
CA TRP A 187 -22.52 -10.29 -10.48
C TRP A 187 -22.63 -9.11 -11.44
N ASP A 188 -22.97 -9.39 -12.70
CA ASP A 188 -23.26 -8.37 -13.71
C ASP A 188 -24.78 -8.21 -13.88
N ASN A 189 -25.31 -7.10 -13.36
CA ASN A 189 -26.73 -6.75 -13.44
C ASN A 189 -27.27 -6.60 -14.87
N LYS A 190 -26.43 -6.34 -15.88
CA LYS A 190 -26.86 -6.24 -17.28
C LYS A 190 -26.97 -7.60 -17.94
N LEU A 191 -26.13 -8.55 -17.52
CA LEU A 191 -26.06 -9.90 -18.09
C LEU A 191 -26.85 -10.94 -17.28
N ASP A 192 -27.26 -10.60 -16.05
CA ASP A 192 -27.98 -11.47 -15.10
C ASP A 192 -27.19 -12.76 -14.78
N LEU A 193 -25.87 -12.64 -14.75
CA LEU A 193 -24.91 -13.74 -14.57
C LEU A 193 -23.74 -13.25 -13.71
N PHE A 194 -23.14 -14.18 -12.98
CA PHE A 194 -21.79 -14.00 -12.45
C PHE A 194 -20.81 -14.09 -13.61
N VAL A 195 -19.93 -13.11 -13.75
CA VAL A 195 -18.90 -13.05 -14.79
C VAL A 195 -17.55 -13.09 -14.11
N ALA A 196 -16.59 -13.81 -14.67
CA ALA A 196 -15.24 -13.88 -14.11
C ALA A 196 -14.69 -12.46 -13.84
N SER A 197 -14.46 -12.18 -12.56
CA SER A 197 -13.73 -11.01 -12.09
C SER A 197 -12.26 -11.21 -12.42
N LYS A 198 -11.68 -10.25 -13.13
CA LYS A 198 -10.28 -10.36 -13.54
C LYS A 198 -9.37 -10.23 -12.31
N SER A 199 -8.57 -11.24 -12.04
CA SER A 199 -7.19 -10.99 -11.63
C SER A 199 -6.44 -10.50 -12.88
N ASN A 200 -5.74 -9.37 -12.77
CA ASN A 200 -4.65 -8.97 -13.65
C ASN A 200 -4.84 -9.20 -15.19
N LEU A 201 -5.34 -8.15 -15.87
CA LEU A 201 -4.87 -7.69 -17.21
C LEU A 201 -5.31 -8.34 -18.53
N GLN A 202 -6.29 -9.23 -18.60
CA GLN A 202 -6.91 -9.55 -19.90
C GLN A 202 -8.24 -8.83 -20.10
N GLN A 203 -8.79 -8.74 -21.32
CA GLN A 203 -10.19 -8.33 -21.54
C GLN A 203 -11.12 -9.27 -20.75
N VAL A 204 -12.34 -8.84 -20.37
CA VAL A 204 -13.24 -9.74 -19.64
C VAL A 204 -13.46 -10.83 -20.65
N ASP A 205 -13.03 -12.06 -20.38
CA ASP A 205 -13.39 -13.13 -21.28
C ASP A 205 -14.89 -13.33 -21.07
N THR A 206 -15.68 -12.64 -21.88
CA THR A 206 -17.14 -12.59 -21.74
C THR A 206 -17.78 -13.96 -21.96
N THR A 207 -16.99 -15.01 -22.17
CA THR A 207 -17.43 -16.40 -22.25
C THR A 207 -17.38 -17.15 -20.92
N ASP A 208 -16.60 -16.71 -19.92
CA ASP A 208 -16.58 -17.35 -18.59
C ASP A 208 -17.62 -16.72 -17.66
N ARG A 209 -18.75 -17.40 -17.52
CA ARG A 209 -19.93 -16.94 -16.78
C ARG A 209 -20.51 -18.09 -15.98
N MET A 210 -21.10 -17.75 -14.83
CA MET A 210 -21.85 -18.67 -13.99
C MET A 210 -23.24 -18.11 -13.71
N THR A 211 -24.23 -18.96 -13.79
CA THR A 211 -25.58 -18.69 -13.28
C THR A 211 -25.60 -18.78 -11.75
N ARG A 212 -26.63 -18.22 -11.11
CA ARG A 212 -26.86 -18.41 -9.66
C ARG A 212 -27.00 -19.88 -9.29
N ASP A 213 -27.56 -20.70 -10.18
CA ASP A 213 -27.73 -22.13 -9.97
C ASP A 213 -26.39 -22.88 -10.00
N GLU A 214 -25.47 -22.51 -10.89
CA GLU A 214 -24.11 -23.06 -10.91
C GLU A 214 -23.30 -22.64 -9.68
N VAL A 215 -23.50 -21.42 -9.18
CA VAL A 215 -22.92 -20.98 -7.90
C VAL A 215 -23.48 -21.81 -6.73
N ASN A 216 -24.78 -22.06 -6.69
CA ASN A 216 -25.39 -22.90 -5.66
C ASN A 216 -24.91 -24.36 -5.75
N GLN A 217 -24.66 -24.89 -6.96
CA GLN A 217 -24.05 -26.20 -7.14
C GLN A 217 -22.59 -26.24 -6.67
N ALA A 218 -21.82 -25.19 -6.96
CA ALA A 218 -20.45 -25.04 -6.46
C ALA A 218 -20.39 -24.96 -4.93
N LEU A 219 -21.37 -24.29 -4.30
CA LEU A 219 -21.52 -24.23 -2.86
C LEU A 219 -21.75 -25.62 -2.25
N LEU A 220 -22.67 -26.40 -2.83
CA LEU A 220 -22.96 -27.77 -2.40
C LEU A 220 -21.77 -28.73 -2.60
N ALA A 221 -20.89 -28.41 -3.56
CA ALA A 221 -19.64 -29.14 -3.80
C ALA A 221 -18.49 -28.71 -2.87
N GLY A 222 -18.68 -27.68 -2.03
CA GLY A 222 -17.63 -27.18 -1.13
C GLY A 222 -16.52 -26.38 -1.82
N ASN A 223 -16.73 -25.96 -3.08
CA ASN A 223 -15.71 -25.29 -3.90
C ASN A 223 -15.78 -23.75 -3.83
N LEU A 224 -16.51 -23.20 -2.86
CA LEU A 224 -16.60 -21.76 -2.64
C LEU A 224 -15.82 -21.36 -1.39
N VAL A 225 -15.07 -20.27 -1.52
CA VAL A 225 -14.43 -19.63 -0.36
C VAL A 225 -15.51 -19.01 0.51
N VAL A 226 -15.42 -19.30 1.80
CA VAL A 226 -16.32 -18.78 2.82
C VAL A 226 -15.59 -17.68 3.56
N ASP A 227 -16.24 -16.53 3.77
CA ASP A 227 -15.69 -15.45 4.58
C ASP A 227 -15.70 -15.79 6.09
N ASP A 228 -15.07 -14.95 6.91
CA ASP A 228 -14.98 -15.11 8.37
C ASP A 228 -16.35 -15.17 9.07
N GLN A 229 -17.45 -14.87 8.37
CA GLN A 229 -18.81 -14.89 8.87
C GLN A 229 -19.65 -16.06 8.33
N GLY A 230 -19.07 -16.96 7.53
CA GLY A 230 -19.78 -18.10 6.97
C GLY A 230 -20.48 -17.82 5.63
N ASN A 231 -20.28 -16.64 5.01
CA ASN A 231 -20.92 -16.30 3.74
C ASN A 231 -20.03 -16.67 2.54
N HIS A 232 -20.67 -17.22 1.51
CA HIS A 232 -20.04 -17.63 0.23
C HIS A 232 -20.32 -16.63 -0.91
N ILE A 233 -21.32 -15.76 -0.73
CA ILE A 233 -21.54 -14.57 -1.56
C ILE A 233 -21.15 -13.37 -0.71
N VAL A 234 -20.01 -12.77 -1.05
CA VAL A 234 -19.51 -11.58 -0.37
C VAL A 234 -19.97 -10.35 -1.14
N ILE A 235 -20.69 -9.47 -0.47
CA ILE A 235 -21.07 -8.19 -1.05
C ILE A 235 -19.87 -7.25 -0.95
N VAL A 236 -19.25 -6.95 -2.09
CA VAL A 236 -18.17 -5.97 -2.18
C VAL A 236 -18.78 -4.64 -2.63
N THR A 237 -18.78 -3.67 -1.72
CA THR A 237 -19.18 -2.30 -2.04
C THR A 237 -18.13 -1.64 -2.91
N ARG A 238 -18.35 -1.54 -4.23
CA ARG A 238 -17.52 -0.71 -5.12
C ARG A 238 -17.85 0.75 -4.94
N GLY A 239 -16.90 1.65 -5.12
CA GLY A 239 -17.15 3.09 -5.09
C GLY A 239 -15.89 3.91 -4.84
N MET A 240 -16.00 5.22 -4.99
CA MET A 240 -14.88 6.15 -4.81
C MET A 240 -14.71 6.47 -3.33
N PRO A 241 -13.55 6.20 -2.71
CA PRO A 241 -13.30 6.66 -1.35
C PRO A 241 -13.45 8.19 -1.30
N PHE A 242 -14.27 8.69 -0.37
CA PHE A 242 -14.56 10.12 -0.25
C PHE A 242 -13.28 10.97 -0.19
N VAL A 243 -12.27 10.49 0.55
CA VAL A 243 -10.98 11.17 0.69
C VAL A 243 -10.23 11.38 -0.63
N VAL A 244 -10.37 10.43 -1.57
CA VAL A 244 -9.75 10.51 -2.91
C VAL A 244 -10.41 11.63 -3.71
N LEU A 245 -11.75 11.69 -3.70
CA LEU A 245 -12.51 12.79 -4.31
C LEU A 245 -12.16 14.14 -3.66
N TRP A 246 -12.03 14.15 -2.33
CA TRP A 246 -11.72 15.33 -1.54
C TRP A 246 -10.35 15.93 -1.92
N LEU A 247 -9.33 15.08 -2.06
CA LEU A 247 -8.00 15.47 -2.53
C LEU A 247 -8.03 16.01 -3.96
N ALA A 248 -8.67 15.29 -4.89
CA ALA A 248 -8.77 15.71 -6.29
C ALA A 248 -9.50 17.06 -6.42
N CYS A 249 -10.64 17.21 -5.76
CA CYS A 249 -11.40 18.46 -5.74
C CYS A 249 -10.58 19.62 -5.13
N GLY A 250 -9.87 19.36 -4.02
CA GLY A 250 -8.99 20.34 -3.40
C GLY A 250 -7.89 20.82 -4.36
N ALA A 251 -7.20 19.90 -5.02
CA ALA A 251 -6.13 20.21 -5.97
C ALA A 251 -6.60 21.06 -7.16
N VAL A 252 -7.74 20.71 -7.75
CA VAL A 252 -8.36 21.50 -8.83
C VAL A 252 -8.79 22.87 -8.32
N PHE A 253 -9.45 22.93 -7.15
CA PHE A 253 -9.88 24.18 -6.53
C PHE A 253 -8.70 25.13 -6.31
N PHE A 254 -7.62 24.68 -5.67
CA PHE A 254 -6.46 25.53 -5.39
C PHE A 254 -5.80 26.02 -6.68
N THR A 255 -5.66 25.13 -7.67
CA THR A 255 -5.07 25.50 -8.96
C THR A 255 -5.86 26.61 -9.66
N ILE A 256 -7.18 26.50 -9.70
CA ILE A 256 -8.05 27.54 -10.28
C ILE A 256 -8.01 28.82 -9.42
N PHE A 257 -8.14 28.67 -8.10
CA PHE A 257 -8.22 29.80 -7.17
C PHE A 257 -6.94 30.65 -7.15
N MET A 258 -5.78 30.02 -7.30
CA MET A 258 -4.47 30.66 -7.40
C MET A 258 -4.08 31.04 -8.83
N LYS A 259 -5.02 30.95 -9.80
CA LYS A 259 -4.82 31.31 -11.21
C LYS A 259 -3.66 30.58 -11.90
N GLY A 260 -3.57 29.27 -11.67
CA GLY A 260 -2.57 28.40 -12.30
C GLY A 260 -1.13 28.74 -11.89
N PHE A 261 -0.91 29.12 -10.63
CA PHE A 261 0.42 29.50 -10.12
C PHE A 261 1.47 28.41 -10.34
N ASN A 262 1.07 27.14 -10.30
CA ASN A 262 1.91 25.99 -10.63
C ASN A 262 2.53 26.04 -12.04
N ILE A 263 1.94 26.73 -13.01
CA ILE A 263 2.47 26.81 -14.39
C ILE A 263 3.64 27.81 -14.49
N TRP A 264 3.50 28.98 -13.87
CA TRP A 264 4.43 30.10 -14.06
C TRP A 264 5.29 30.41 -12.83
N GLY A 265 4.95 29.89 -11.65
CA GLY A 265 5.71 30.02 -10.40
C GLY A 265 6.96 29.15 -10.34
N VAL A 266 7.03 28.06 -11.12
CA VAL A 266 8.15 27.09 -11.10
C VAL A 266 9.50 27.74 -11.39
N ARG A 267 9.55 28.70 -12.32
CA ARG A 267 10.80 29.42 -12.62
C ARG A 267 11.32 30.19 -11.40
N HIS A 268 10.42 30.81 -10.64
CA HIS A 268 10.77 31.51 -9.40
C HIS A 268 11.19 30.51 -8.32
N ALA A 269 10.49 29.37 -8.19
CA ALA A 269 10.85 28.30 -7.26
C ALA A 269 12.32 27.86 -7.43
N ILE A 270 12.77 27.65 -8.67
CA ILE A 270 14.16 27.28 -8.98
C ILE A 270 15.14 28.37 -8.55
N GLN A 271 14.80 29.66 -8.71
CA GLN A 271 15.67 30.76 -8.27
C GLN A 271 15.82 30.79 -6.75
N VAL A 272 14.71 30.58 -6.02
CA VAL A 272 14.70 30.52 -4.57
C VAL A 272 15.55 29.34 -4.07
N VAL A 273 15.34 28.14 -4.60
CA VAL A 273 16.11 26.93 -4.20
C VAL A 273 17.61 27.05 -4.47
N ARG A 274 17.99 27.82 -5.50
CA ARG A 274 19.41 28.09 -5.82
C ARG A 274 20.09 29.05 -4.85
N GLY A 275 19.38 29.60 -3.87
CA GLY A 275 19.94 30.54 -2.90
C GLY A 275 19.81 32.01 -3.29
N THR A 276 19.19 32.32 -4.44
CA THR A 276 19.13 33.71 -4.98
C THR A 276 18.47 34.68 -4.01
N TYR A 277 17.61 34.19 -3.11
CA TYR A 277 16.86 34.99 -2.15
C TYR A 277 17.11 34.55 -0.70
N ASP A 278 18.19 33.79 -0.44
CA ASP A 278 18.50 33.27 0.89
C ASP A 278 19.15 34.35 1.74
N ASN A 279 18.49 34.73 2.82
CA ASN A 279 19.08 35.59 3.84
C ASN A 279 19.47 34.74 5.07
N PRO A 280 20.78 34.60 5.40
CA PRO A 280 21.23 33.81 6.54
C PRO A 280 20.68 34.25 7.90
N ASP A 281 20.32 35.53 8.01
CA ASP A 281 19.80 36.18 9.22
C ASP A 281 18.29 35.96 9.43
N GLU A 282 17.59 35.42 8.42
CA GLU A 282 16.17 35.08 8.57
C GLU A 282 16.00 33.87 9.51
N ALA A 283 14.95 33.94 10.32
CA ALA A 283 14.66 32.89 11.30
C ALA A 283 14.29 31.58 10.60
N GLY A 284 14.82 30.48 11.12
CA GLY A 284 14.64 29.12 10.61
C GLY A 284 15.84 28.24 10.91
N GLU A 285 15.70 26.96 10.67
CA GLU A 285 16.70 25.94 11.01
C GLU A 285 17.54 25.50 9.82
N VAL A 286 16.95 25.51 8.62
CA VAL A 286 17.51 24.95 7.38
C VAL A 286 17.33 25.89 6.19
N THR A 287 18.12 25.69 5.12
CA THR A 287 17.98 26.45 3.86
C THR A 287 16.77 25.99 3.04
N HIS A 288 16.40 26.74 2.01
CA HIS A 288 15.35 26.34 1.05
C HIS A 288 15.67 25.01 0.36
N MET A 289 16.93 24.80 -0.03
CA MET A 289 17.38 23.54 -0.64
C MET A 289 17.29 22.37 0.35
N GLN A 290 17.68 22.58 1.61
CA GLN A 290 17.61 21.54 2.64
C GLN A 290 16.18 21.17 3.00
N ALA A 291 15.29 22.17 3.09
CA ALA A 291 13.86 21.94 3.27
C ALA A 291 13.27 21.16 2.10
N LEU A 292 13.50 21.60 0.86
CA LEU A 292 13.04 20.88 -0.34
C LEU A 292 13.61 19.46 -0.40
N SER A 293 14.91 19.28 -0.16
CA SER A 293 15.54 17.95 -0.21
C SER A 293 14.98 17.02 0.86
N SER A 294 14.70 17.54 2.07
CA SER A 294 14.11 16.76 3.17
C SER A 294 12.65 16.40 2.90
N ALA A 295 11.89 17.28 2.22
CA ALA A 295 10.53 17.00 1.80
C ALA A 295 10.49 16.01 0.62
N LEU A 296 11.41 16.17 -0.34
CA LEU A 296 11.60 15.24 -1.45
C LEU A 296 12.04 13.86 -0.98
N SER A 297 12.89 13.71 0.04
CA SER A 297 13.23 12.37 0.55
C SER A 297 12.04 11.67 1.19
N ALA A 298 11.07 12.42 1.73
CA ALA A 298 9.86 11.82 2.30
C ALA A 298 8.86 11.35 1.24
N THR A 299 8.83 12.00 0.08
CA THR A 299 7.85 11.76 -0.99
C THR A 299 8.43 10.90 -2.12
N VAL A 300 9.65 11.24 -2.57
CA VAL A 300 10.43 10.43 -3.49
C VAL A 300 10.99 9.23 -2.74
N GLY A 301 10.19 8.17 -2.69
CA GLY A 301 10.52 6.91 -2.03
C GLY A 301 10.06 5.70 -2.83
N LEU A 302 9.85 4.59 -2.11
CA LEU A 302 9.38 3.34 -2.74
C LEU A 302 7.97 3.47 -3.34
N GLY A 303 7.17 4.45 -2.91
CA GLY A 303 5.88 4.78 -3.53
C GLY A 303 6.00 5.11 -5.03
N ASN A 304 7.10 5.70 -5.47
CA ASN A 304 7.29 6.08 -6.88
C ASN A 304 7.73 4.93 -7.77
N ILE A 305 8.29 3.90 -7.16
CA ILE A 305 8.80 2.71 -7.82
C ILE A 305 7.70 1.64 -7.78
N ALA A 306 7.27 1.25 -6.58
CA ALA A 306 6.25 0.23 -6.35
C ALA A 306 4.83 0.74 -6.57
N GLY A 307 4.51 1.97 -6.16
CA GLY A 307 3.13 2.48 -6.23
C GLY A 307 2.67 2.67 -7.68
N VAL A 308 3.57 3.09 -8.58
CA VAL A 308 3.32 3.15 -10.03
C VAL A 308 3.01 1.78 -10.61
N THR A 309 3.83 0.77 -10.31
CA THR A 309 3.58 -0.57 -10.86
C THR A 309 2.27 -1.13 -10.37
N ILE A 310 1.98 -1.00 -9.07
CA ILE A 310 0.70 -1.41 -8.49
C ILE A 310 -0.46 -0.66 -9.17
N ALA A 311 -0.35 0.66 -9.35
CA ALA A 311 -1.38 1.46 -10.02
C ALA A 311 -1.65 0.98 -11.45
N MET A 312 -0.60 0.62 -12.19
CA MET A 312 -0.70 0.20 -13.58
C MET A 312 -1.14 -1.26 -13.74
N SER A 313 -0.68 -2.16 -12.88
CA SER A 313 -1.13 -3.55 -12.88
C SER A 313 -2.61 -3.65 -12.51
N MET A 314 -3.09 -2.81 -11.59
CA MET A 314 -4.51 -2.77 -11.20
C MET A 314 -5.38 -1.94 -12.14
N GLY A 315 -4.95 -0.71 -12.48
CA GLY A 315 -5.76 0.28 -13.19
C GLY A 315 -5.39 0.47 -14.66
N GLY A 316 -4.42 -0.27 -15.16
CA GLY A 316 -3.91 -0.14 -16.53
C GLY A 316 -3.11 1.15 -16.79
N PRO A 317 -2.71 1.38 -18.05
CA PRO A 317 -1.97 2.58 -18.47
C PRO A 317 -2.72 3.88 -18.20
N GLY A 318 -4.05 3.83 -18.18
CA GLY A 318 -4.90 4.98 -17.90
C GLY A 318 -4.76 5.52 -16.47
N ALA A 319 -4.40 4.67 -15.50
CA ALA A 319 -4.20 5.10 -14.12
C ALA A 319 -3.03 6.09 -14.01
N PHE A 320 -1.99 5.88 -14.83
CA PHE A 320 -0.83 6.77 -14.90
C PHE A 320 -1.21 8.19 -15.39
N PHE A 321 -2.15 8.33 -16.33
CA PHE A 321 -2.65 9.66 -16.73
C PHE A 321 -3.25 10.43 -15.54
N TRP A 322 -4.07 9.76 -14.72
CA TRP A 322 -4.68 10.38 -13.56
C TRP A 322 -3.65 10.65 -12.46
N MET A 323 -2.60 9.82 -12.34
CA MET A 323 -1.46 10.13 -11.48
C MET A 323 -0.77 11.43 -11.91
N LEU A 324 -0.50 11.61 -13.21
CA LEU A 324 0.08 12.83 -13.78
C LEU A 324 -0.80 14.06 -13.49
N ALA A 325 -2.11 13.94 -13.70
CA ALA A 325 -3.06 15.02 -13.43
C ALA A 325 -3.02 15.42 -11.94
N CYS A 326 -3.03 14.44 -11.04
CA CYS A 326 -2.90 14.68 -9.60
C CYS A 326 -1.57 15.32 -9.22
N GLY A 327 -0.45 14.91 -9.81
CA GLY A 327 0.84 15.57 -9.61
C GLY A 327 0.78 17.04 -10.03
N PHE A 328 0.25 17.32 -11.22
CA PHE A 328 0.17 18.68 -11.77
C PHE A 328 -0.72 19.61 -10.93
N PHE A 329 -1.94 19.18 -10.60
CA PHE A 329 -2.87 19.97 -9.79
C PHE A 329 -2.44 20.01 -8.31
N GLY A 330 -1.79 18.94 -7.83
CA GLY A 330 -1.28 18.81 -6.47
C GLY A 330 -0.17 19.80 -6.13
N MET A 331 0.60 20.26 -7.12
CA MET A 331 1.58 21.36 -6.94
C MET A 331 0.96 22.55 -6.20
N THR A 332 -0.24 22.99 -6.62
CA THR A 332 -0.86 24.15 -5.98
C THR A 332 -1.36 23.84 -4.57
N SER A 333 -1.85 22.62 -4.31
CA SER A 333 -2.18 22.18 -2.94
C SER A 333 -0.95 22.29 -2.03
N LYS A 334 0.20 21.77 -2.50
CA LYS A 334 1.49 21.80 -1.81
C LYS A 334 1.96 23.23 -1.52
N PHE A 335 1.79 24.13 -2.49
CA PHE A 335 2.06 25.56 -2.33
C PHE A 335 1.23 26.18 -1.20
N VAL A 336 -0.08 25.91 -1.17
CA VAL A 336 -0.99 26.49 -0.16
C VAL A 336 -0.65 25.96 1.24
N GLU A 337 -0.44 24.65 1.39
CA GLU A 337 -0.10 24.07 2.70
C GLU A 337 1.25 24.55 3.23
N CYS A 338 2.29 24.61 2.39
CA CYS A 338 3.62 25.03 2.83
C CYS A 338 3.67 26.53 3.12
N THR A 339 2.91 27.34 2.38
CA THR A 339 2.72 28.77 2.70
C THR A 339 2.08 28.93 4.09
N LEU A 340 1.02 28.16 4.38
CA LEU A 340 0.36 28.22 5.69
C LEU A 340 1.27 27.67 6.80
N GLY A 341 2.01 26.60 6.52
CA GLY A 341 3.04 26.03 7.40
C GLY A 341 4.04 27.08 7.84
N GLN A 342 4.53 27.89 6.91
CA GLN A 342 5.43 29.01 7.19
C GLN A 342 4.74 30.18 7.88
N LYS A 343 3.55 30.56 7.44
CA LYS A 343 2.82 31.73 7.96
C LYS A 343 2.44 31.60 9.44
N TYR A 344 2.12 30.39 9.90
CA TYR A 344 1.66 30.12 11.26
C TYR A 344 2.69 29.36 12.11
N ARG A 345 3.94 29.27 11.66
CA ARG A 345 4.99 28.60 12.42
C ARG A 345 5.29 29.33 13.72
N LYS A 346 5.74 28.57 14.73
CA LYS A 346 6.17 29.06 16.03
C LYS A 346 7.65 28.74 16.19
N ILE A 347 8.46 29.78 16.38
CA ILE A 347 9.88 29.66 16.69
C ILE A 347 10.00 29.60 18.22
N LYS A 348 10.57 28.52 18.73
CA LYS A 348 10.81 28.34 20.16
C LYS A 348 12.03 29.12 20.64
N PRO A 349 12.18 29.32 21.96
CA PRO A 349 13.36 29.96 22.53
C PRO A 349 14.68 29.24 22.23
N ASP A 350 14.65 27.93 21.96
CA ASP A 350 15.82 27.13 21.57
C ASP A 350 16.15 27.23 20.06
N GLY A 351 15.38 28.01 19.31
CA GLY A 351 15.52 28.21 17.86
C GLY A 351 14.82 27.15 17.01
N SER A 352 14.24 26.10 17.62
CA SER A 352 13.50 25.08 16.87
C SER A 352 12.12 25.58 16.43
N VAL A 353 11.64 25.06 15.30
CA VAL A 353 10.37 25.46 14.70
C VAL A 353 9.31 24.37 14.90
N ILE A 354 8.10 24.81 15.21
CA ILE A 354 6.87 24.03 15.07
C ILE A 354 6.02 24.71 14.00
N GLY A 355 5.75 24.02 12.90
CA GLY A 355 4.84 24.47 11.86
C GLY A 355 4.25 23.27 11.13
N GLY A 356 3.26 23.54 10.27
CA GLY A 356 2.42 22.53 9.63
C GLY A 356 0.97 22.56 10.13
N PRO A 357 0.13 21.58 9.77
CA PRO A 357 -1.30 21.64 10.01
C PRO A 357 -1.69 21.69 11.48
N MET A 358 -0.91 21.04 12.35
CA MET A 358 -1.08 21.12 13.80
C MET A 358 -0.90 22.55 14.36
N ALA A 359 -0.21 23.43 13.63
CA ALA A 359 -0.06 24.85 13.99
C ALA A 359 -1.07 25.75 13.27
N TYR A 360 -1.22 25.65 11.95
CA TYR A 360 -2.09 26.57 11.21
C TYR A 360 -3.58 26.25 11.30
N LEU A 361 -3.98 25.00 11.55
CA LEU A 361 -5.40 24.68 11.72
C LEU A 361 -5.98 25.38 12.95
N PRO A 362 -5.42 25.24 14.17
CA PRO A 362 -5.96 25.94 15.34
C PRO A 362 -5.82 27.47 15.24
N ASP A 363 -4.64 27.98 14.83
CA ASP A 363 -4.39 29.43 14.85
C ASP A 363 -5.04 30.15 13.66
N GLY A 364 -4.98 29.57 12.47
CA GLY A 364 -5.61 30.11 11.26
C GLY A 364 -7.13 30.10 11.35
N LEU A 365 -7.74 28.98 11.75
CA LEU A 365 -9.20 28.93 11.85
C LEU A 365 -9.73 29.80 12.99
N ARG A 366 -8.95 30.03 14.05
CA ARG A 366 -9.30 31.00 15.09
C ARG A 366 -9.41 32.43 14.57
N GLN A 367 -8.54 32.84 13.63
CA GLN A 367 -8.57 34.18 13.02
C GLN A 367 -9.84 34.44 12.20
N ILE A 368 -10.49 33.40 11.68
CA ILE A 368 -11.75 33.50 10.91
C ILE A 368 -13.00 33.11 11.72
N GLY A 369 -12.87 32.98 13.05
CA GLY A 369 -13.99 32.69 13.96
C GLY A 369 -14.37 31.21 14.12
N LEU A 370 -13.54 30.29 13.62
CA LEU A 370 -13.72 28.83 13.67
C LEU A 370 -12.70 28.13 14.59
N GLY A 371 -12.27 28.81 15.66
CA GLY A 371 -11.23 28.31 16.58
C GLY A 371 -11.44 26.89 17.12
N PRO A 372 -12.63 26.53 17.66
CA PRO A 372 -12.88 25.19 18.17
C PRO A 372 -12.72 24.10 17.10
N LEU A 373 -13.16 24.37 15.87
CA LEU A 373 -12.98 23.47 14.74
C LEU A 373 -11.49 23.27 14.44
N GLY A 374 -10.71 24.35 14.42
CA GLY A 374 -9.26 24.27 14.19
C GLY A 374 -8.50 23.44 15.21
N VAL A 375 -8.90 23.48 16.48
CA VAL A 375 -8.31 22.62 17.52
C VAL A 375 -8.61 21.15 17.25
N VAL A 376 -9.87 20.81 16.91
CA VAL A 376 -10.27 19.43 16.61
C VAL A 376 -9.54 18.90 15.38
N LEU A 377 -9.50 19.68 14.29
CA LEU A 377 -8.84 19.27 13.05
C LEU A 377 -7.32 19.16 13.23
N GLY A 378 -6.70 20.08 13.97
CA GLY A 378 -5.27 20.03 14.30
C GLY A 378 -4.91 18.81 15.13
N PHE A 379 -5.73 18.47 16.13
CA PHE A 379 -5.56 17.26 16.94
C PHE A 379 -5.70 15.99 16.08
N LEU A 380 -6.76 15.89 15.27
CA LEU A 380 -6.99 14.75 14.37
C LEU A 380 -5.78 14.52 13.45
N PHE A 381 -5.32 15.59 12.79
CA PHE A 381 -4.14 15.55 11.94
C PHE A 381 -2.89 15.07 12.71
N THR A 382 -2.67 15.59 13.91
CA THR A 382 -1.49 15.28 14.73
C THR A 382 -1.41 13.79 15.04
N VAL A 383 -2.52 13.19 15.49
CA VAL A 383 -2.57 11.76 15.83
C VAL A 383 -2.33 10.91 14.58
N MET A 384 -3.01 11.23 13.47
CA MET A 384 -2.86 10.48 12.22
C MET A 384 -1.44 10.59 11.65
N CYS A 385 -0.80 11.75 11.74
CA CYS A 385 0.57 11.96 11.30
C CYS A 385 1.58 11.14 12.12
N ILE A 386 1.40 11.07 13.44
CA ILE A 386 2.23 10.21 14.29
C ILE A 386 2.07 8.74 13.85
N MET A 387 0.84 8.24 13.69
CA MET A 387 0.62 6.86 13.27
C MET A 387 1.17 6.58 11.87
N GLY A 388 0.92 7.46 10.90
CA GLY A 388 1.47 7.37 9.54
C GLY A 388 2.99 7.38 9.50
N SER A 389 3.65 8.07 10.44
CA SER A 389 5.12 8.07 10.55
C SER A 389 5.69 6.70 10.91
N PHE A 390 4.99 5.89 11.73
CA PHE A 390 5.43 4.54 12.10
C PHE A 390 5.10 3.51 11.01
N GLY A 391 4.00 3.67 10.29
CA GLY A 391 3.62 2.78 9.20
C GLY A 391 4.44 3.03 7.93
N GLY A 392 3.92 3.90 7.07
CA GLY A 392 4.35 4.12 5.69
C GLY A 392 5.66 4.89 5.61
N GLY A 393 5.91 5.77 6.58
CA GLY A 393 7.17 6.48 6.73
C GLY A 393 8.30 5.66 7.34
N ASN A 394 8.03 4.45 7.88
CA ASN A 394 9.01 3.68 8.66
C ASN A 394 8.95 2.18 8.39
N MET A 395 8.01 1.46 8.99
CA MET A 395 7.99 0.00 8.94
C MET A 395 7.89 -0.53 7.51
N PHE A 396 7.06 0.10 6.67
CA PHE A 396 6.93 -0.23 5.25
C PHE A 396 8.25 -0.04 4.48
N GLN A 397 8.89 1.12 4.65
CA GLN A 397 10.13 1.44 3.95
C GLN A 397 11.24 0.45 4.31
N SER A 398 11.36 0.16 5.61
CA SER A 398 12.34 -0.81 6.12
C SER A 398 12.08 -2.22 5.54
N ASN A 399 10.83 -2.67 5.57
CA ASN A 399 10.45 -3.99 5.07
C ASN A 399 10.72 -4.19 3.58
N GLN A 400 10.28 -3.23 2.76
CA GLN A 400 10.39 -3.31 1.31
C GLN A 400 11.84 -3.25 0.85
N ALA A 401 12.64 -2.34 1.41
CA ALA A 401 14.05 -2.26 1.07
C ALA A 401 14.84 -3.50 1.54
N GLY A 402 14.50 -4.04 2.71
CA GLY A 402 15.09 -5.29 3.20
C GLY A 402 14.74 -6.49 2.32
N SER A 403 13.48 -6.58 1.87
CA SER A 403 13.02 -7.64 0.97
C SER A 403 13.64 -7.52 -0.42
N GLN A 404 13.78 -6.31 -0.96
CA GLN A 404 14.48 -6.09 -2.24
C GLN A 404 15.96 -6.52 -2.16
N LEU A 405 16.63 -6.19 -1.06
CA LEU A 405 18.03 -6.59 -0.85
C LEU A 405 18.15 -8.11 -0.69
N LEU A 406 17.19 -8.74 0.00
CA LEU A 406 17.11 -10.19 0.14
C LEU A 406 16.93 -10.90 -1.20
N THR A 407 16.12 -10.35 -2.12
CA THR A 407 15.95 -10.90 -3.48
C THR A 407 17.28 -10.97 -4.24
N ILE A 408 18.15 -9.95 -4.09
CA ILE A 408 19.47 -9.97 -4.71
C ILE A 408 20.43 -10.90 -3.97
N TYR A 409 20.35 -10.96 -2.63
CA TYR A 409 21.19 -11.83 -1.82
C TYR A 409 20.96 -13.31 -2.16
N HIS A 410 19.71 -13.72 -2.37
CA HIS A 410 19.33 -15.09 -2.73
C HIS A 410 19.13 -15.32 -4.23
N ALA A 411 19.62 -14.41 -5.10
CA ALA A 411 19.35 -14.50 -6.53
C ALA A 411 19.84 -15.84 -7.14
N ALA A 412 20.99 -16.35 -6.70
CA ALA A 412 21.56 -17.60 -7.20
C ALA A 412 20.76 -18.82 -6.73
N GLU A 413 20.28 -18.81 -5.48
CA GLU A 413 19.50 -19.89 -4.90
C GLU A 413 18.07 -19.92 -5.48
N VAL A 414 17.49 -18.77 -5.79
CA VAL A 414 16.21 -18.67 -6.51
C VAL A 414 16.34 -19.20 -7.94
N GLU A 415 17.46 -18.91 -8.62
CA GLU A 415 17.75 -19.49 -9.93
C GLU A 415 17.92 -21.02 -9.85
N GLN A 416 18.59 -21.54 -8.82
CA GLN A 416 18.68 -22.97 -8.56
C GLN A 416 17.31 -23.61 -8.31
N ILE A 417 16.42 -22.95 -7.55
CA ILE A 417 15.05 -23.41 -7.36
C ILE A 417 14.30 -23.46 -8.69
N ALA A 418 14.45 -22.45 -9.55
CA ALA A 418 13.82 -22.44 -10.87
C ALA A 418 14.32 -23.59 -11.76
N LEU A 419 15.63 -23.86 -11.75
CA LEU A 419 16.22 -25.00 -12.47
C LEU A 419 15.75 -26.34 -11.91
N LEU A 420 15.66 -26.47 -10.58
CA LEU A 420 15.10 -27.66 -9.93
C LEU A 420 13.63 -27.86 -10.33
N ASN A 421 12.83 -26.79 -10.39
CA ASN A 421 11.43 -26.88 -10.83
C ASN A 421 11.31 -27.37 -12.28
N GLU A 422 12.17 -26.88 -13.18
CA GLU A 422 12.20 -27.33 -14.57
C GLU A 422 12.59 -28.81 -14.65
N GLN A 423 13.63 -29.22 -13.92
CA GLN A 423 14.07 -30.62 -13.87
C GLN A 423 13.01 -31.55 -13.28
N ILE A 424 12.32 -31.13 -12.21
CA ILE A 424 11.20 -31.90 -11.63
C ILE A 424 10.07 -32.01 -12.64
N LYS A 425 9.75 -30.95 -13.39
CA LYS A 425 8.73 -30.98 -14.45
C LYS A 425 9.09 -32.00 -15.54
N THR A 426 10.32 -31.98 -16.04
CA THR A 426 10.78 -32.94 -17.06
C THR A 426 10.79 -34.38 -16.54
N ALA A 427 11.23 -34.61 -15.29
CA ALA A 427 11.20 -35.93 -14.68
C ALA A 427 9.77 -36.45 -14.46
N ASN A 428 8.83 -35.55 -14.15
CA ASN A 428 7.40 -35.86 -14.03
C ASN A 428 6.79 -36.27 -15.37
N GLU A 429 7.10 -35.53 -16.45
CA GLU A 429 6.68 -35.88 -17.82
C GLU A 429 7.22 -37.24 -18.27
N ALA A 430 8.39 -37.64 -17.76
CA ALA A 430 9.00 -38.94 -17.99
C ALA A 430 8.51 -40.07 -17.05
N GLN A 431 7.59 -39.78 -16.12
CA GLN A 431 7.10 -40.69 -15.08
C GLN A 431 8.22 -41.29 -14.19
N ASP A 432 9.32 -40.55 -13.95
CA ASP A 432 10.44 -40.96 -13.11
C ASP A 432 10.26 -40.49 -11.65
N THR A 433 9.58 -41.32 -10.86
CA THR A 433 9.22 -41.07 -9.45
C THR A 433 10.42 -40.92 -8.51
N GLU A 434 11.54 -41.60 -8.78
CA GLU A 434 12.74 -41.56 -7.92
C GLU A 434 13.47 -40.22 -8.09
N THR A 435 13.63 -39.76 -9.32
CA THR A 435 14.29 -38.48 -9.62
C THR A 435 13.45 -37.30 -9.13
N VAL A 436 12.13 -37.35 -9.35
CA VAL A 436 11.16 -36.40 -8.80
C VAL A 436 11.33 -36.21 -7.28
N THR A 437 11.40 -37.33 -6.56
CA THR A 437 11.51 -37.38 -5.11
C THR A 437 12.79 -36.70 -4.65
N LYS A 438 13.90 -37.04 -5.30
CA LYS A 438 15.23 -36.56 -4.92
C LYS A 438 15.34 -35.06 -5.14
N LEU A 439 15.02 -34.59 -6.35
CA LEU A 439 15.06 -33.17 -6.71
C LEU A 439 14.10 -32.35 -5.85
N GLY A 440 12.95 -32.93 -5.52
CA GLY A 440 11.99 -32.32 -4.64
C GLY A 440 12.48 -32.14 -3.20
N ASN A 441 13.15 -33.15 -2.63
CA ASN A 441 13.78 -33.03 -1.32
C ASN A 441 14.95 -32.01 -1.34
N GLU A 442 15.74 -31.97 -2.42
CA GLU A 442 16.80 -30.98 -2.62
C GLU A 442 16.22 -29.56 -2.66
N LYS A 443 15.12 -29.36 -3.40
CA LYS A 443 14.41 -28.09 -3.43
C LYS A 443 13.85 -27.71 -2.06
N GLN A 444 13.20 -28.65 -1.35
CA GLN A 444 12.65 -28.38 -0.02
C GLN A 444 13.74 -27.98 0.98
N ALA A 445 14.89 -28.66 0.94
CA ALA A 445 16.04 -28.33 1.77
C ALA A 445 16.57 -26.93 1.44
N LEU A 446 16.69 -26.60 0.15
CA LEU A 446 17.13 -25.27 -0.30
C LEU A 446 16.14 -24.17 0.08
N SER A 447 14.84 -24.39 -0.08
CA SER A 447 13.78 -23.46 0.36
C SER A 447 13.82 -23.21 1.87
N THR A 448 14.01 -24.28 2.66
CA THR A 448 14.12 -24.16 4.13
C THR A 448 15.36 -23.37 4.54
N ASP A 449 16.48 -23.57 3.86
CA ASP A 449 17.72 -22.81 4.09
C ASP A 449 17.56 -21.34 3.71
N ILE A 450 16.93 -21.05 2.57
CA ILE A 450 16.58 -19.68 2.16
C ILE A 450 15.69 -19.01 3.20
N GLU A 451 14.65 -19.67 3.71
CA GLU A 451 13.76 -19.08 4.73
C GLU A 451 14.49 -18.77 6.04
N SER A 452 15.35 -19.68 6.50
CA SER A 452 16.16 -19.50 7.70
C SER A 452 17.18 -18.36 7.54
N SER A 453 17.89 -18.35 6.41
CA SER A 453 18.82 -17.29 6.05
C SER A 453 18.10 -15.95 5.92
N ALA A 454 16.92 -15.91 5.30
CA ALA A 454 16.10 -14.72 5.12
C ALA A 454 15.70 -14.08 6.45
N LYS A 455 15.29 -14.86 7.45
CA LYS A 455 14.96 -14.35 8.79
C LYS A 455 16.17 -13.67 9.43
N THR A 456 17.34 -14.33 9.37
CA THR A 456 18.59 -13.81 9.93
C THR A 456 19.06 -12.56 9.19
N PHE A 457 19.01 -12.59 7.86
CA PHE A 457 19.36 -11.48 6.99
C PHE A 457 18.50 -10.24 7.28
N LYS A 458 17.17 -10.40 7.33
CA LYS A 458 16.22 -9.32 7.63
C LYS A 458 16.47 -8.71 9.01
N ALA A 459 16.81 -9.52 10.01
CA ALA A 459 17.16 -9.02 11.34
C ALA A 459 18.46 -8.20 11.33
N ILE A 460 19.52 -8.68 10.66
CA ILE A 460 20.79 -7.95 10.53
C ILE A 460 20.59 -6.63 9.78
N TYR A 461 19.89 -6.69 8.64
CA TYR A 461 19.54 -5.52 7.84
C TYR A 461 18.74 -4.51 8.67
N GLY A 462 17.69 -4.96 9.37
CA GLY A 462 16.86 -4.12 10.21
C GLY A 462 17.65 -3.43 11.32
N LEU A 463 18.60 -4.14 11.94
CA LEU A 463 19.46 -3.59 12.99
C LEU A 463 20.40 -2.52 12.42
N LEU A 464 21.05 -2.83 11.29
CA LEU A 464 21.94 -1.89 10.60
C LEU A 464 21.18 -0.63 10.18
N MET A 465 20.00 -0.80 9.58
CA MET A 465 19.15 0.30 9.14
C MET A 465 18.67 1.16 10.32
N ALA A 466 18.26 0.54 11.41
CA ALA A 466 17.87 1.23 12.65
C ALA A 466 19.03 2.07 13.22
N VAL A 467 20.26 1.54 13.22
CA VAL A 467 21.45 2.29 13.66
C VAL A 467 21.71 3.49 12.73
N LEU A 468 21.69 3.29 11.40
CA LEU A 468 21.93 4.35 10.44
C LEU A 468 20.88 5.47 10.53
N VAL A 469 19.60 5.12 10.71
CA VAL A 469 18.51 6.08 10.92
C VAL A 469 18.71 6.80 12.25
N GLY A 470 18.98 6.05 13.32
CA GLY A 470 19.22 6.57 14.68
C GLY A 470 20.31 7.64 14.73
N VAL A 471 21.45 7.40 14.09
CA VAL A 471 22.57 8.36 14.03
C VAL A 471 22.15 9.70 13.44
N VAL A 472 21.33 9.70 12.39
CA VAL A 472 20.91 10.93 11.70
C VAL A 472 19.82 11.66 12.48
N ILE A 473 18.79 10.94 12.96
CA ILE A 473 17.64 11.58 13.64
C ILE A 473 18.03 12.19 14.99
N ILE A 474 19.06 11.68 15.66
CA ILE A 474 19.59 12.28 16.91
C ILE A 474 20.04 13.71 16.67
N GLY A 475 20.65 14.00 15.50
CA GLY A 475 21.08 15.34 15.11
C GLY A 475 19.95 16.31 14.73
N GLY A 476 18.70 15.85 14.66
CA GLY A 476 17.52 16.66 14.34
C GLY A 476 17.51 17.17 12.89
N ILE A 477 16.70 18.20 12.61
CA ILE A 477 16.41 18.64 11.23
C ILE A 477 17.64 19.10 10.45
N LYS A 478 18.67 19.65 11.12
CA LYS A 478 19.91 20.06 10.45
C LYS A 478 20.70 18.87 9.92
N SER A 479 20.75 17.78 10.69
CA SER A 479 21.38 16.52 10.28
C SER A 479 20.60 15.87 9.16
N ILE A 480 19.27 15.77 9.32
CA ILE A 480 18.36 15.22 8.30
C ILE A 480 18.52 15.99 6.98
N GLY A 481 18.46 17.32 7.03
CA GLY A 481 18.63 18.17 5.85
C GLY A 481 19.98 18.02 5.17
N SER A 482 21.08 17.93 5.93
CA SER A 482 22.41 17.76 5.33
C SER A 482 22.68 16.36 4.75
N VAL A 483 21.96 15.35 5.24
CA VAL A 483 21.99 14.01 4.66
C VAL A 483 21.10 13.98 3.41
N ALA A 484 19.89 14.50 3.50
CA ALA A 484 18.93 14.55 2.40
C ALA A 484 19.45 15.35 1.19
N GLU A 485 20.08 16.51 1.41
CA GLU A 485 20.65 17.34 0.32
C GLU A 485 21.74 16.62 -0.51
N LYS A 486 22.37 15.58 0.06
CA LYS A 486 23.41 14.78 -0.61
C LYS A 486 22.83 13.51 -1.23
N ILE A 487 21.99 12.80 -0.48
CA ILE A 487 21.43 11.52 -0.90
C ILE A 487 20.38 11.71 -1.99
N VAL A 488 19.45 12.66 -1.82
CA VAL A 488 18.28 12.81 -2.71
C VAL A 488 18.67 13.12 -4.14
N PRO A 489 19.55 14.11 -4.42
CA PRO A 489 19.96 14.36 -5.81
C PRO A 489 20.69 13.17 -6.41
N THR A 490 21.51 12.47 -5.61
CA THR A 490 22.29 11.32 -6.07
C THR A 490 21.39 10.14 -6.44
N MET A 491 20.45 9.75 -5.57
CA MET A 491 19.54 8.63 -5.84
C MET A 491 18.61 8.93 -7.02
N CYS A 492 18.07 10.16 -7.10
CA CYS A 492 17.24 10.58 -8.22
C CYS A 492 18.04 10.59 -9.53
N PHE A 493 19.28 11.08 -9.52
CA PHE A 493 20.12 11.13 -10.71
C PHE A 493 20.43 9.75 -11.26
N ILE A 494 20.87 8.82 -10.41
CA ILE A 494 21.16 7.43 -10.81
C ILE A 494 19.93 6.79 -11.45
N TYR A 495 18.77 6.95 -10.81
CA TYR A 495 17.52 6.37 -11.28
C TYR A 495 17.05 6.99 -12.60
N VAL A 496 17.02 8.32 -12.69
CA VAL A 496 16.61 9.07 -13.89
C VAL A 496 17.48 8.73 -15.10
N VAL A 497 18.81 8.61 -14.92
CA VAL A 497 19.73 8.24 -16.00
C VAL A 497 19.40 6.87 -16.57
N ALA A 498 19.08 5.89 -15.72
CA ALA A 498 18.72 4.56 -16.17
C ALA A 498 17.36 4.53 -16.88
N CYS A 499 16.35 5.23 -16.35
CA CYS A 499 15.08 5.35 -17.04
C CYS A 499 15.25 6.01 -18.40
N LEU A 500 16.03 7.09 -18.48
CA LEU A 500 16.31 7.79 -19.73
C LEU A 500 17.00 6.86 -20.72
N PHE A 501 17.93 6.01 -20.29
CA PHE A 501 18.57 5.03 -21.18
C PHE A 501 17.53 4.09 -21.82
N VAL A 502 16.62 3.52 -21.03
CA VAL A 502 15.56 2.62 -21.54
C VAL A 502 14.60 3.36 -22.47
N ILE A 503 14.13 4.54 -22.06
CA ILE A 503 13.19 5.37 -22.84
C ILE A 503 13.82 5.81 -24.16
N LEU A 504 15.09 6.24 -24.14
CA LEU A 504 15.81 6.67 -25.33
C LEU A 504 16.07 5.52 -26.30
N SER A 505 16.19 4.28 -25.79
CA SER A 505 16.34 3.07 -26.60
C SER A 505 15.04 2.67 -27.30
N HIS A 506 13.88 3.09 -26.78
CA HIS A 506 12.54 2.75 -27.30
C HIS A 506 11.77 3.99 -27.80
N LEU A 507 12.47 5.02 -28.29
CA LEU A 507 11.85 6.29 -28.72
C LEU A 507 10.76 6.12 -29.80
N THR A 508 10.88 5.09 -30.64
CA THR A 508 9.93 4.81 -31.71
C THR A 508 8.56 4.34 -31.21
N GLU A 509 8.51 3.73 -30.03
CA GLU A 509 7.29 3.18 -29.43
C GLU A 509 6.56 4.20 -28.56
N LEU A 510 7.28 5.23 -28.11
CA LEU A 510 6.78 6.24 -27.19
C LEU A 510 5.48 6.93 -27.67
N PRO A 511 5.30 7.32 -28.95
CA PRO A 511 4.03 7.90 -29.40
C PRO A 511 2.83 6.95 -29.23
N ALA A 512 3.02 5.66 -29.46
CA ALA A 512 1.96 4.66 -29.30
C ALA A 512 1.62 4.46 -27.82
N LEU A 513 2.62 4.40 -26.94
CA LEU A 513 2.42 4.29 -25.49
C LEU A 513 1.73 5.53 -24.91
N ILE A 514 2.10 6.73 -25.36
CA ILE A 514 1.39 7.96 -24.99
C ILE A 514 -0.07 7.87 -25.43
N SER A 515 -0.34 7.44 -26.67
CA SER A 515 -1.71 7.26 -27.13
C SER A 515 -2.48 6.26 -26.25
N LEU A 516 -1.86 5.14 -25.89
CA LEU A 516 -2.45 4.13 -25.01
C LEU A 516 -2.82 4.69 -23.64
N ILE A 517 -1.92 5.46 -23.01
CA ILE A 517 -2.18 6.13 -21.73
C ILE A 517 -3.45 6.99 -21.80
N PHE A 518 -3.58 7.82 -22.84
CA PHE A 518 -4.73 8.69 -23.00
C PHE A 518 -6.01 7.91 -23.33
N THR A 519 -5.95 6.92 -24.22
CA THR A 519 -7.12 6.12 -24.59
C THR A 519 -7.66 5.36 -23.39
N GLU A 520 -6.81 4.68 -22.62
CA GLU A 520 -7.21 3.93 -21.43
C GLU A 520 -7.72 4.84 -20.30
N ALA A 521 -7.16 6.05 -20.15
CA ALA A 521 -7.57 6.98 -19.11
C ALA A 521 -9.02 7.45 -19.25
N PHE A 522 -9.53 7.53 -20.48
CA PHE A 522 -10.88 8.02 -20.80
C PHE A 522 -11.80 6.92 -21.35
N ASN A 523 -11.38 5.65 -21.28
CA ASN A 523 -12.18 4.53 -21.76
C ASN A 523 -13.36 4.25 -20.79
N PRO A 524 -14.63 4.36 -21.23
CA PRO A 524 -15.80 4.09 -20.39
C PRO A 524 -15.88 2.64 -19.92
N ASP A 525 -15.30 1.70 -20.67
CA ASP A 525 -15.32 0.26 -20.41
C ASP A 525 -14.05 -0.23 -19.67
N ALA A 526 -13.22 0.69 -19.18
CA ALA A 526 -12.01 0.37 -18.41
C ALA A 526 -12.31 -0.28 -17.03
N PHE A 527 -11.28 -0.85 -16.41
CA PHE A 527 -11.33 -1.63 -15.16
C PHE A 527 -12.16 -1.00 -14.01
N GLY A 528 -12.80 -1.85 -13.19
CA GLY A 528 -13.28 -1.48 -11.84
C GLY A 528 -14.32 -0.35 -11.75
N GLY A 529 -15.07 -0.10 -12.83
CA GLY A 529 -16.05 1.00 -12.91
C GLY A 529 -15.77 2.02 -14.03
N GLY A 530 -15.07 1.63 -15.09
CA GLY A 530 -14.76 2.50 -16.22
C GLY A 530 -13.69 3.54 -15.90
N MET A 531 -13.77 4.68 -16.60
CA MET A 531 -12.94 5.87 -16.33
C MET A 531 -12.87 6.25 -14.84
N VAL A 532 -13.97 6.07 -14.09
CA VAL A 532 -14.02 6.42 -12.66
C VAL A 532 -13.14 5.49 -11.82
N GLY A 533 -13.12 4.19 -12.11
CA GLY A 533 -12.27 3.21 -11.42
C GLY A 533 -10.79 3.51 -11.63
N VAL A 534 -10.40 3.74 -12.89
CA VAL A 534 -9.04 4.10 -13.28
C VAL A 534 -8.59 5.42 -12.63
N LEU A 535 -9.48 6.41 -12.57
CA LEU A 535 -9.21 7.68 -11.88
C LEU A 535 -8.96 7.47 -10.38
N ILE A 536 -9.78 6.65 -9.71
CA ILE A 536 -9.61 6.39 -8.26
C ILE A 536 -8.23 5.81 -7.99
N ILE A 537 -7.82 4.80 -8.75
CA ILE A 537 -6.51 4.15 -8.60
C ILE A 537 -5.39 5.17 -8.82
N GLY A 538 -5.49 5.98 -9.89
CA GLY A 538 -4.49 7.00 -10.21
C GLY A 538 -4.39 8.08 -9.14
N VAL A 539 -5.52 8.61 -8.64
CA VAL A 539 -5.51 9.63 -7.57
C VAL A 539 -4.97 9.05 -6.27
N GLN A 540 -5.41 7.85 -5.87
CA GLN A 540 -4.98 7.21 -4.63
C GLN A 540 -3.45 7.00 -4.63
N ARG A 541 -2.90 6.44 -5.72
CA ARG A 541 -1.46 6.16 -5.79
C ARG A 541 -0.63 7.43 -5.97
N ALA A 542 -1.15 8.46 -6.65
CA ALA A 542 -0.49 9.77 -6.69
C ALA A 542 -0.46 10.47 -5.34
N ALA A 543 -1.52 10.34 -4.52
CA ALA A 543 -1.55 10.91 -3.18
C ALA A 543 -0.49 10.29 -2.25
N PHE A 544 -0.16 9.00 -2.44
CA PHE A 544 0.95 8.35 -1.72
C PHE A 544 2.33 8.73 -2.24
N SER A 545 2.44 9.04 -3.53
CA SER A 545 3.69 9.47 -4.18
C SER A 545 4.09 10.87 -3.70
N ASN A 546 3.26 11.88 -3.99
CA ASN A 546 3.64 13.28 -3.74
C ASN A 546 3.08 13.87 -2.44
N GLU A 547 2.19 13.19 -1.74
CA GLU A 547 1.52 13.66 -0.52
C GLU A 547 0.89 15.06 -0.65
N ALA A 548 0.43 15.43 -1.85
CA ALA A 548 -0.11 16.75 -2.09
C ALA A 548 -1.45 16.94 -1.39
N GLY A 549 -1.56 17.96 -0.52
CA GLY A 549 -2.78 18.23 0.23
C GLY A 549 -2.96 17.33 1.45
N VAL A 550 -2.01 16.44 1.74
CA VAL A 550 -1.96 15.65 2.97
C VAL A 550 -1.53 16.54 4.15
N GLY A 551 -0.58 17.47 3.92
CA GLY A 551 -0.12 18.45 4.92
C GLY A 551 1.17 18.10 5.67
N SER A 552 1.76 16.93 5.39
CA SER A 552 3.04 16.46 5.96
C SER A 552 4.23 17.37 5.60
N ALA A 553 4.41 17.70 4.32
CA ALA A 553 5.56 18.48 3.86
C ALA A 553 5.63 19.90 4.46
N ALA A 554 4.46 20.49 4.76
CA ALA A 554 4.38 21.79 5.41
C ALA A 554 5.12 21.82 6.76
N ILE A 555 5.33 20.67 7.40
CA ILE A 555 6.10 20.53 8.65
C ILE A 555 7.59 20.85 8.41
N VAL A 556 8.22 20.21 7.43
CA VAL A 556 9.64 20.48 7.08
C VAL A 556 9.78 21.86 6.46
N HIS A 557 8.90 22.21 5.52
CA HIS A 557 8.96 23.51 4.87
C HIS A 557 8.84 24.65 5.87
N SER A 558 8.11 24.50 6.99
CA SER A 558 8.06 25.52 8.05
C SER A 558 9.42 25.82 8.72
N ALA A 559 10.37 24.87 8.68
CA ALA A 559 11.70 25.02 9.26
C ALA A 559 12.66 25.83 8.37
N ALA A 560 12.30 26.13 7.12
CA ALA A 560 13.15 26.89 6.21
C ALA A 560 13.36 28.33 6.69
N LYS A 561 14.57 28.87 6.48
CA LYS A 561 14.92 30.27 6.77
C LYS A 561 14.28 31.22 5.77
N THR A 562 13.14 31.81 6.14
CA THR A 562 12.47 32.85 5.35
C THR A 562 11.56 33.73 6.19
N SER A 563 11.51 35.02 5.90
CA SER A 563 10.48 35.92 6.43
C SER A 563 9.22 35.98 5.54
N GLU A 564 9.30 35.45 4.32
CA GLU A 564 8.24 35.49 3.31
C GLU A 564 7.62 34.09 3.13
N PRO A 565 6.42 33.81 3.67
CA PRO A 565 5.79 32.48 3.57
C PRO A 565 5.56 32.03 2.13
N ILE A 566 5.23 32.97 1.23
CA ILE A 566 5.01 32.68 -0.19
C ILE A 566 6.30 32.22 -0.88
N ARG A 567 7.47 32.71 -0.44
CA ARG A 567 8.77 32.30 -1.01
C ARG A 567 8.96 30.80 -0.83
N GLU A 568 8.76 30.30 0.39
CA GLU A 568 8.87 28.87 0.68
C GLU A 568 7.74 28.05 0.07
N GLY A 569 6.50 28.54 0.13
CA GLY A 569 5.39 27.86 -0.54
C GLY A 569 5.68 27.66 -2.04
N THR A 570 6.35 28.61 -2.67
CA THR A 570 6.75 28.51 -4.09
C THR A 570 7.78 27.39 -4.30
N VAL A 571 8.70 27.16 -3.36
CA VAL A 571 9.65 26.04 -3.40
C VAL A 571 8.94 24.69 -3.39
N ALA A 572 7.90 24.54 -2.56
CA ALA A 572 7.10 23.31 -2.45
C ALA A 572 6.39 22.91 -3.76
N LEU A 573 6.23 23.82 -4.72
CA LEU A 573 5.74 23.47 -6.08
C LEU A 573 6.63 22.42 -6.75
N LEU A 574 7.93 22.42 -6.44
CA LEU A 574 8.90 21.53 -7.07
C LEU A 574 8.76 20.09 -6.59
N GLU A 575 8.14 19.83 -5.43
CA GLU A 575 8.02 18.45 -4.93
C GLU A 575 7.16 17.61 -5.87
N PRO A 576 5.86 17.91 -6.12
CA PRO A 576 5.05 17.04 -6.98
C PRO A 576 5.53 17.03 -8.43
N PHE A 577 6.25 18.08 -8.85
CA PHE A 577 6.88 18.14 -10.16
C PHE A 577 8.03 17.13 -10.29
N ILE A 578 9.00 17.15 -9.37
CA ILE A 578 10.13 16.22 -9.40
C ILE A 578 9.64 14.79 -9.15
N ASP A 579 8.77 14.62 -8.17
CA ASP A 579 8.23 13.33 -7.74
C ASP A 579 7.37 12.66 -8.82
N THR A 580 6.24 13.28 -9.16
CA THR A 580 5.20 12.65 -9.98
C THR A 580 5.42 12.91 -11.47
N ILE A 581 5.73 14.16 -11.84
CA ILE A 581 5.84 14.56 -13.26
C ILE A 581 7.15 14.09 -13.89
N VAL A 582 8.23 13.96 -13.10
CA VAL A 582 9.53 13.49 -13.61
C VAL A 582 9.79 12.03 -13.22
N VAL A 583 10.02 11.72 -11.94
CA VAL A 583 10.52 10.40 -11.52
C VAL A 583 9.48 9.30 -11.76
N CYS A 584 8.27 9.48 -11.23
CA CYS A 584 7.16 8.55 -11.40
C CYS A 584 6.77 8.33 -12.87
N SER A 585 6.82 9.40 -13.68
CA SER A 585 6.56 9.32 -15.12
C SER A 585 7.60 8.49 -15.87
N MET A 586 8.86 8.65 -15.51
CA MET A 586 9.93 7.84 -16.07
C MET A 586 9.79 6.36 -15.67
N THR A 587 9.43 6.07 -14.42
CA THR A 587 9.11 4.69 -14.00
C THR A 587 7.96 4.12 -14.83
N ALA A 588 6.84 4.83 -14.93
CA ALA A 588 5.67 4.36 -15.65
C ALA A 588 5.97 4.06 -17.12
N LEU A 589 6.76 4.92 -17.79
CA LEU A 589 7.20 4.68 -19.16
C LEU A 589 8.07 3.43 -19.30
N VAL A 590 9.03 3.20 -18.40
CA VAL A 590 9.82 1.95 -18.40
C VAL A 590 8.90 0.74 -18.28
N ILE A 591 7.96 0.77 -17.33
CA ILE A 591 7.02 -0.33 -17.10
C ILE A 591 6.12 -0.58 -18.32
N LEU A 592 5.69 0.47 -19.02
CA LEU A 592 4.93 0.36 -20.27
C LEU A 592 5.75 -0.22 -21.40
N ILE A 593 6.99 0.26 -21.59
CA ILE A 593 7.91 -0.20 -22.63
C ILE A 593 8.18 -1.70 -22.48
N THR A 594 8.49 -2.15 -21.26
CA THR A 594 8.82 -3.56 -21.01
C THR A 594 7.59 -4.48 -20.97
N GLY A 595 6.37 -3.93 -21.03
CA GLY A 595 5.13 -4.70 -20.84
C GLY A 595 5.01 -5.32 -19.44
N ALA A 596 5.73 -4.82 -18.44
CA ALA A 596 5.72 -5.43 -17.11
C ALA A 596 4.34 -5.31 -16.43
N TRP A 597 3.60 -4.25 -16.76
CA TRP A 597 2.27 -4.01 -16.23
C TRP A 597 1.23 -5.05 -16.69
N ASN A 598 1.41 -5.75 -17.81
CA ASN A 598 0.46 -6.72 -18.37
C ASN A 598 1.03 -8.13 -18.57
N ASN A 599 2.19 -8.43 -17.98
CA ASN A 599 2.82 -9.74 -18.11
C ASN A 599 2.21 -10.74 -17.12
N ALA A 600 1.31 -11.60 -17.60
CA ALA A 600 0.62 -12.59 -16.78
C ALA A 600 1.60 -13.52 -16.03
N ALA A 601 2.63 -14.02 -16.71
CA ALA A 601 3.61 -14.92 -16.07
C ALA A 601 4.30 -14.27 -14.86
N TRP A 602 4.71 -13.01 -14.96
CA TRP A 602 5.37 -12.32 -13.86
C TRP A 602 4.41 -11.98 -12.71
N LEU A 603 3.15 -11.69 -13.04
CA LEU A 603 2.14 -11.37 -12.03
C LEU A 603 1.65 -12.62 -11.31
N ASP A 604 1.57 -13.76 -12.00
CA ASP A 604 1.23 -15.07 -11.45
C ASP A 604 2.35 -15.61 -10.55
N GLU A 605 3.61 -15.27 -10.85
CA GLU A 605 4.77 -15.44 -9.93
C GLU A 605 4.66 -14.57 -8.65
N GLY A 606 3.63 -13.72 -8.54
CA GLY A 606 3.43 -12.83 -7.39
C GLY A 606 4.32 -11.60 -7.38
N LEU A 607 5.00 -11.28 -8.49
CA LEU A 607 5.84 -10.07 -8.57
C LEU A 607 4.96 -8.81 -8.56
N ALA A 608 5.07 -8.04 -7.49
CA ALA A 608 4.40 -6.76 -7.33
C ALA A 608 5.38 -5.66 -6.89
N GLY A 609 4.96 -4.41 -7.04
CA GLY A 609 5.69 -3.27 -6.49
C GLY A 609 7.12 -3.12 -7.04
N THR A 610 8.09 -3.05 -6.12
CA THR A 610 9.51 -2.88 -6.46
C THR A 610 10.11 -4.09 -7.16
N ALA A 611 9.67 -5.31 -6.82
CA ALA A 611 10.16 -6.53 -7.43
C ALA A 611 9.81 -6.58 -8.93
N LEU A 612 8.56 -6.21 -9.27
CA LEU A 612 8.13 -6.09 -10.67
C LEU A 612 8.92 -5.02 -11.42
N THR A 613 9.19 -3.88 -10.78
CA THR A 613 10.04 -2.83 -11.37
C THR A 613 11.46 -3.34 -11.62
N SER A 614 12.04 -4.05 -10.66
CA SER A 614 13.38 -4.63 -10.79
C SER A 614 13.45 -5.62 -11.94
N ARG A 615 12.44 -6.47 -12.10
CA ARG A 615 12.32 -7.41 -13.22
C ARG A 615 12.18 -6.71 -14.57
N ALA A 616 11.40 -5.63 -14.63
CA ALA A 616 11.26 -4.80 -15.83
C ALA A 616 12.62 -4.23 -16.25
N PHE A 617 13.35 -3.58 -15.34
CA PHE A 617 14.68 -3.08 -15.66
C PHE A 617 15.68 -4.19 -16.00
N ALA A 618 15.61 -5.34 -15.35
CA ALA A 618 16.50 -6.48 -15.65
C ALA A 618 16.37 -6.96 -17.11
N SER A 619 15.17 -6.85 -17.69
CA SER A 619 14.93 -7.22 -19.09
C SER A 619 15.62 -6.30 -20.10
N GLU A 620 15.91 -5.06 -19.72
CA GLU A 620 16.55 -4.04 -20.56
C GLU A 620 18.03 -3.84 -20.23
N ILE A 621 18.36 -3.90 -18.94
CA ILE A 621 19.70 -3.67 -18.39
C ILE A 621 19.97 -4.72 -17.32
N SER A 622 20.60 -5.82 -17.71
CA SER A 622 20.82 -7.00 -16.85
C SER A 622 21.55 -6.72 -15.53
N TRP A 623 22.44 -5.72 -15.49
CA TRP A 623 23.19 -5.34 -14.27
C TRP A 623 22.49 -4.24 -13.45
N PHE A 624 21.44 -3.61 -13.97
CA PHE A 624 20.76 -2.53 -13.27
C PHE A 624 20.03 -2.95 -11.99
N PRO A 625 19.49 -4.18 -11.82
CA PRO A 625 18.89 -4.61 -10.56
C PRO A 625 19.77 -4.40 -9.31
N TYR A 626 21.09 -4.54 -9.44
CA TYR A 626 22.03 -4.25 -8.35
C TYR A 626 22.04 -2.76 -8.00
N VAL A 627 22.04 -1.89 -9.01
CA VAL A 627 22.00 -0.43 -8.85
C VAL A 627 20.65 0.05 -8.34
N LEU A 628 19.55 -0.54 -8.84
CA LEU A 628 18.20 -0.28 -8.37
C LEU A 628 18.04 -0.66 -6.90
N THR A 629 18.58 -1.81 -6.48
CA THR A 629 18.53 -2.24 -5.08
C THR A 629 19.26 -1.26 -4.17
N LEU A 630 20.44 -0.77 -4.59
CA LEU A 630 21.13 0.31 -3.87
C LEU A 630 20.27 1.58 -3.80
N ALA A 631 19.66 1.99 -4.92
CA ALA A 631 18.78 3.15 -4.96
C ALA A 631 17.55 2.97 -4.05
N VAL A 632 16.91 1.81 -4.04
CA VAL A 632 15.76 1.44 -3.20
C VAL A 632 16.10 1.54 -1.71
N VAL A 633 17.27 1.05 -1.30
CA VAL A 633 17.75 1.19 0.09
C VAL A 633 17.97 2.67 0.44
N LEU A 634 18.54 3.46 -0.47
CA LEU A 634 18.73 4.90 -0.26
C LEU A 634 17.40 5.67 -0.21
N PHE A 635 16.43 5.31 -1.06
CA PHE A 635 15.08 5.86 -1.06
C PHE A 635 14.42 5.60 0.29
N ALA A 636 14.31 4.34 0.70
CA ALA A 636 13.73 3.95 1.98
C ALA A 636 14.41 4.65 3.16
N TYR A 637 15.75 4.66 3.19
CA TYR A 637 16.54 5.33 4.23
C TYR A 637 16.21 6.83 4.32
N SER A 638 16.18 7.52 3.18
CA SER A 638 15.91 8.96 3.10
C SER A 638 14.47 9.28 3.54
N THR A 639 13.51 8.41 3.23
CA THR A 639 12.11 8.55 3.65
C THR A 639 11.97 8.40 5.16
N MET A 640 12.64 7.40 5.76
CA MET A 640 12.60 7.16 7.20
C MET A 640 13.14 8.33 8.02
N ILE A 641 14.27 8.92 7.62
CA ILE A 641 14.84 10.05 8.35
C ILE A 641 13.93 11.29 8.31
N SER A 642 13.24 11.54 7.19
CA SER A 642 12.34 12.69 7.05
C SER A 642 11.01 12.49 7.76
N TRP A 643 10.39 11.32 7.62
CA TRP A 643 9.13 11.00 8.30
C TRP A 643 9.29 10.92 9.82
N SER A 644 10.50 10.59 10.31
CA SER A 644 10.85 10.73 11.73
C SER A 644 10.65 12.17 12.21
N TYR A 645 11.08 13.17 11.44
CA TYR A 645 10.89 14.56 11.82
C TYR A 645 9.41 15.00 11.76
N TYR A 646 8.66 14.55 10.76
CA TYR A 646 7.22 14.84 10.67
C TYR A 646 6.46 14.36 11.90
N GLY A 647 6.64 13.08 12.25
CA GLY A 647 6.00 12.52 13.43
C GLY A 647 6.56 13.10 14.73
N GLU A 648 7.85 13.45 14.81
CA GLU A 648 8.44 14.11 15.98
C GLU A 648 7.77 15.46 16.29
N ARG A 649 7.55 16.31 15.27
CA ARG A 649 6.89 17.62 15.45
C ARG A 649 5.43 17.47 15.89
N CYS A 650 4.72 16.47 15.36
CA CYS A 650 3.38 16.13 15.79
C CYS A 650 3.36 15.58 17.23
N TRP A 651 4.28 14.66 17.55
CA TRP A 651 4.45 14.10 18.90
C TRP A 651 4.73 15.18 19.94
N GLU A 652 5.63 16.11 19.61
CA GLU A 652 5.97 17.25 20.45
C GLU A 652 4.76 18.16 20.71
N THR A 653 3.86 18.30 19.73
CA THR A 653 2.64 19.11 19.90
C THR A 653 1.67 18.46 20.89
N LEU A 654 1.66 17.13 20.98
CA LEU A 654 0.73 16.38 21.84
C LEU A 654 1.30 16.11 23.25
N PHE A 655 2.57 15.72 23.34
CA PHE A 655 3.23 15.28 24.57
C PHE A 655 4.27 16.29 25.11
N GLY A 656 4.45 17.40 24.41
CA GLY A 656 5.34 18.50 24.80
C GLY A 656 6.80 18.32 24.36
N SER A 657 7.52 19.44 24.42
CA SER A 657 8.91 19.64 23.97
C SER A 657 9.99 19.16 24.92
N SER A 658 9.66 18.35 25.93
CA SER A 658 10.67 17.89 26.88
C SER A 658 11.68 16.98 26.16
N LYS A 659 12.96 17.05 26.54
CA LYS A 659 13.99 16.17 25.97
C LYS A 659 13.60 14.70 26.10
N VAL A 660 13.04 14.31 27.24
CA VAL A 660 12.55 12.95 27.46
C VAL A 660 11.48 12.57 26.43
N SER A 661 10.47 13.41 26.21
CA SER A 661 9.41 13.17 25.22
C SER A 661 9.96 12.98 23.80
N VAL A 662 10.83 13.89 23.36
CA VAL A 662 11.42 13.84 22.01
C VAL A 662 12.31 12.61 21.81
N TYR A 663 13.16 12.28 22.78
CA TYR A 663 14.03 11.10 22.69
C TYR A 663 13.24 9.79 22.82
N THR A 664 12.13 9.76 23.56
CA THR A 664 11.21 8.62 23.58
C THR A 664 10.64 8.37 22.19
N TYR A 665 10.14 9.39 21.50
CA TYR A 665 9.65 9.23 20.14
C TYR A 665 10.73 8.70 19.19
N LYS A 666 11.95 9.26 19.23
CA LYS A 666 13.07 8.80 18.40
C LYS A 666 13.43 7.34 18.68
N LEU A 667 13.45 6.93 19.95
CA LEU A 667 13.72 5.55 20.33
C LEU A 667 12.65 4.61 19.78
N LEU A 668 11.36 4.94 19.97
CA LEU A 668 10.25 4.16 19.42
C LEU A 668 10.34 4.07 17.90
N PHE A 669 10.68 5.17 17.22
CA PHE A 669 10.82 5.22 15.78
C PHE A 669 11.93 4.28 15.29
N VAL A 670 13.10 4.29 15.94
CA VAL A 670 14.23 3.39 15.61
C VAL A 670 13.89 1.93 15.87
N LEU A 671 13.18 1.62 16.96
CA LEU A 671 12.69 0.27 17.23
C LEU A 671 11.71 -0.21 16.16
N ALA A 672 10.81 0.68 15.70
CA ALA A 672 9.89 0.36 14.62
C ALA A 672 10.61 0.06 13.29
N VAL A 673 11.76 0.70 13.00
CA VAL A 673 12.56 0.37 11.80
C VAL A 673 13.00 -1.09 11.83
N PHE A 674 13.48 -1.56 12.99
CA PHE A 674 13.91 -2.94 13.18
C PHE A 674 12.73 -3.91 13.04
N VAL A 675 11.64 -3.67 13.78
CA VAL A 675 10.44 -4.51 13.73
C VAL A 675 9.86 -4.55 12.33
N GLY A 676 9.87 -3.41 11.62
CA GLY A 676 9.40 -3.29 10.26
C GLY A 676 10.15 -4.19 9.28
N ALA A 677 11.48 -4.30 9.40
CA ALA A 677 12.29 -5.16 8.55
C ALA A 677 11.95 -6.66 8.71
N THR A 678 11.55 -7.08 9.91
CA THR A 678 11.34 -8.49 10.26
C THR A 678 9.88 -8.95 10.19
N ALA A 679 8.93 -8.03 10.25
CA ALA A 679 7.50 -8.36 10.29
C ALA A 679 6.92 -8.66 8.89
N GLN A 680 5.83 -9.43 8.85
CA GLN A 680 5.03 -9.63 7.64
C GLN A 680 3.86 -8.64 7.69
N LEU A 681 3.93 -7.58 6.89
CA LEU A 681 3.23 -6.32 7.20
C LEU A 681 1.96 -6.04 6.40
N GLY A 682 1.36 -6.99 5.69
CA GLY A 682 0.18 -6.73 4.83
C GLY A 682 -0.86 -5.80 5.47
N THR A 683 -1.34 -6.15 6.66
CA THR A 683 -2.31 -5.36 7.44
C THR A 683 -1.80 -3.98 7.89
N VAL A 684 -0.51 -3.87 8.20
CA VAL A 684 0.12 -2.60 8.65
C VAL A 684 0.24 -1.62 7.49
N LEU A 685 0.40 -2.12 6.26
CA LEU A 685 0.45 -1.28 5.06
C LEU A 685 -0.90 -0.64 4.79
N ASP A 686 -1.96 -1.45 4.78
CA ASP A 686 -3.31 -0.95 4.57
C ASP A 686 -3.72 0.05 5.66
N PHE A 687 -3.39 -0.24 6.93
CA PHE A 687 -3.61 0.71 8.03
C PHE A 687 -2.84 2.02 7.83
N SER A 688 -1.57 1.95 7.43
CA SER A 688 -0.79 3.15 7.22
C SER A 688 -1.27 3.97 6.02
N ASP A 689 -1.63 3.30 4.93
CA ASP A 689 -2.20 3.94 3.75
C ASP A 689 -3.45 4.72 4.18
N MET A 690 -4.26 4.09 5.03
CA MET A 690 -5.43 4.71 5.63
C MET A 690 -5.08 5.98 6.41
N MET A 691 -4.06 5.94 7.29
CA MET A 691 -3.68 7.08 8.13
C MET A 691 -3.19 8.28 7.33
N ILE A 692 -2.36 8.06 6.30
CA ILE A 692 -1.86 9.15 5.43
C ILE A 692 -3.02 9.82 4.69
N LEU A 693 -3.93 9.04 4.12
CA LEU A 693 -5.11 9.60 3.44
C LEU A 693 -6.01 10.34 4.43
N CYS A 694 -6.22 9.80 5.64
CA CYS A 694 -7.06 10.43 6.65
C CYS A 694 -6.56 11.83 7.06
N MET A 695 -5.24 12.08 7.04
CA MET A 695 -4.66 13.42 7.28
C MET A 695 -5.12 14.46 6.26
N ALA A 696 -5.42 14.05 5.02
CA ALA A 696 -5.87 14.95 3.98
C ALA A 696 -7.21 15.61 4.29
N PHE A 697 -8.10 14.92 5.01
CA PHE A 697 -9.42 15.46 5.35
C PHE A 697 -9.33 16.76 6.18
N PRO A 698 -8.76 16.75 7.42
CA PRO A 698 -8.65 17.96 8.22
C PRO A 698 -7.79 19.02 7.53
N ASN A 699 -6.77 18.59 6.79
CA ASN A 699 -5.84 19.50 6.13
C ASN A 699 -6.52 20.28 5.00
N ILE A 700 -7.02 19.62 3.95
CA ILE A 700 -7.67 20.27 2.80
C ILE A 700 -8.80 21.19 3.26
N LEU A 701 -9.61 20.77 4.26
CA LEU A 701 -10.66 21.62 4.81
C LEU A 701 -10.10 22.94 5.34
N GLY A 702 -9.03 22.87 6.14
CA GLY A 702 -8.32 24.06 6.62
C GLY A 702 -7.73 24.90 5.49
N LEU A 703 -7.07 24.25 4.51
CA LEU A 703 -6.49 24.93 3.36
C LEU A 703 -7.55 25.70 2.57
N VAL A 704 -8.72 25.11 2.30
CA VAL A 704 -9.82 25.78 1.57
C VAL A 704 -10.28 27.02 2.34
N LEU A 705 -10.52 26.89 3.65
CA LEU A 705 -10.99 27.99 4.50
C LEU A 705 -9.95 29.12 4.63
N LEU A 706 -8.66 28.80 4.62
CA LEU A 706 -7.55 29.76 4.77
C LEU A 706 -6.99 30.28 3.44
N SER A 707 -7.36 29.65 2.31
CA SER A 707 -6.87 30.00 0.97
C SER A 707 -7.09 31.47 0.56
N PRO A 708 -8.15 32.19 0.97
CA PRO A 708 -8.29 33.60 0.63
C PRO A 708 -7.16 34.47 1.19
N GLY A 709 -6.62 34.12 2.35
CA GLY A 709 -5.47 34.79 2.95
C GLY A 709 -4.21 34.53 2.14
N VAL A 710 -3.95 33.26 1.80
CA VAL A 710 -2.80 32.87 0.96
C VAL A 710 -2.82 33.56 -0.39
N ARG A 711 -3.99 33.65 -1.04
CA ARG A 711 -4.13 34.35 -2.32
C ARG A 711 -3.80 35.84 -2.22
N ARG A 712 -4.19 36.50 -1.14
CA ARG A 712 -3.86 37.92 -0.90
C ARG A 712 -2.35 38.10 -0.76
N ASP A 713 -1.72 37.25 0.03
CA ASP A 713 -0.28 37.28 0.27
C ASP A 713 0.49 36.97 -1.01
N LEU A 714 0.03 36.01 -1.83
CA LEU A 714 0.61 35.70 -3.14
C LEU A 714 0.56 36.92 -4.08
N MET A 715 -0.58 37.61 -4.14
CA MET A 715 -0.72 38.79 -5.00
C MET A 715 0.20 39.94 -4.57
N ASP A 716 0.34 40.15 -3.27
CA ASP A 716 1.26 41.14 -2.71
C ASP A 716 2.72 40.77 -2.99
N TYR A 717 3.13 39.55 -2.62
CA TYR A 717 4.47 39.02 -2.86
C TYR A 717 4.86 39.13 -4.33
N TRP A 718 3.97 38.71 -5.25
CA TRP A 718 4.25 38.70 -6.68
C TRP A 718 4.37 40.11 -7.26
N LYS A 719 3.62 41.07 -6.71
CA LYS A 719 3.76 42.48 -7.07
C LYS A 719 5.15 43.01 -6.66
N ARG A 720 5.57 42.77 -5.42
CA ARG A 720 6.90 43.17 -4.90
C ARG A 720 8.03 42.49 -5.68
N PHE A 721 7.87 41.21 -6.01
CA PHE A 721 8.82 40.46 -6.84
C PHE A 721 8.99 41.06 -8.24
N LYS A 722 7.89 41.40 -8.92
CA LYS A 722 7.94 42.02 -10.25
C LYS A 722 8.56 43.42 -10.24
N ASN A 723 8.48 44.12 -9.11
CA ASN A 723 9.09 45.43 -8.90
C ASN A 723 10.57 45.34 -8.48
N ASP A 724 11.15 44.14 -8.41
CA ASP A 724 12.53 43.87 -7.95
C ASP A 724 12.83 44.40 -6.53
N GLU A 725 11.82 44.37 -5.65
CA GLU A 725 11.92 44.85 -4.26
C GLU A 725 12.66 43.87 -3.35
N PHE A 726 12.90 42.63 -3.78
CA PHE A 726 13.62 41.62 -3.01
C PHE A 726 15.12 41.67 -3.28
N THR A 727 15.90 41.75 -2.20
CA THR A 727 17.37 41.63 -2.27
C THR A 727 17.76 40.27 -2.81
N LYS A 728 18.66 40.27 -3.80
CA LYS A 728 19.25 39.06 -4.37
C LYS A 728 20.59 38.80 -3.68
N TYR A 729 20.79 37.55 -3.27
CA TYR A 729 22.01 37.01 -2.71
C TYR A 729 22.66 36.10 -3.76
N HIS A 730 23.98 35.97 -3.73
CA HIS A 730 24.77 35.22 -4.73
C HIS A 730 25.63 34.16 -4.07
#